data_AF-A0AAD9ZFW6-F1
#
_entry.id   AF-A0AAD9ZFW6-F1
#
_cell.length_a   1.000
_cell.length_b   1.000
_cell.length_c   1.000
_cell.angle_alpha   90.00
_cell.angle_beta   90.00
_cell.angle_gamma   90.00
#
_symmetry.space_group_name_H-M   'P 1'
#
loop_
_entity.id
_entity.type
_entity.pdbx_description
1 polymer ?
#
loop_
_entity_poly.entity_id
_entity_poly.type
_entity_poly.pdbx_seq_one_letter_code
_entity_poly.pdbx_strand_id
1 'polypeptide(L)'
;MDSILEGLNAAQHDAVISPASVLQVLAPPGSGKTKTLTSRVAYLLQYHHYKPWNVICLTFTIKSSREMKERIAELLGNGIESRLILGTFHSVCRRYLVTYGHLIGICKGFGIADSSDTISIIKRIIKRLGLTIDPKKAQSRISNFKSRGVTHAELGQQQAKKKDVEQQEFVTVFEAYEDQLAKSNLLDYDDLLLRSVDLLRQHPTCVSNVEVVLIDEFQDTNLVQFDLMRLFAAKHKRITTVGDPDQSIYGWRSAEIKNLKRMQKQYPDTLVIHLEENYRSSGAILLAAQEIIEQDGSRPYKSLLPTHCPGTVPVLRRLPSAEIEAQWIVSEILRVTGLTGNLLIYSDFAILLRSASLSRQVESAMGKAGIPYRMVGGQRFFDRVEIKILLDYLRVISQPHNNDALSRVLNIPARGVGATTAKGLLEEAEVRRASLWIHIRDAIQGHGNAWTKISKAAEQGIGSFINIILTSRNKFLDVVHPQSPEDLLRYIIKKLDFQTYLEKNYPNDHETRWANVEELVAQAAEYPVPGNDDFLEEQGDDRLPTIEGLKQEIGNATEEALSKFLANVALATELQREDEEPEDGKPQSQVTISTIHAAKGLEWPVVFVPAAYEGCIPHSRAEDTDEERRLLYVAMTRAQALLYMSCPTKNSQREGTTLSPFLSTKNVGKSLTNKGPTMGSNTVNDISRILRRGSPLEAEVVEASKSLQSREDNLWPLNGEEDIKAVQARWSKWDADVGNEHVAKRRRIKDGENVDYVVGISSACSLSTLRNATTMQRSSTFSCNGSNGFISAASQLQQVEHEKAMTAKSKALTGEGRGPLSMVGSRKLRSQENQGNLMSLWGKSGKSNANDLASASLGISQEDLDYHQVVKASLETAVKRSNDGSHFAARKPLSAIPRPLAAHRLPATMSSTRPYLTTDGAEPPKKQYVFLSSSPPPIEGLLEAAEKQSEETLHTDASEAEGNTRPAKTFHTTSVAQLQTIAMPPKRTLGVRRSMNGWAARTNHGFSVPKMAGSKPKESEGRIW
;
A
#
# COMPACT_ATOMS: atom_id res chain seq x y z
N MET A 1 -3.94 -7.22 -35.49
CA MET A 1 -3.30 -8.55 -35.54
C MET A 1 -1.79 -8.41 -35.44
N ASP A 2 -1.05 -8.22 -36.55
CA ASP A 2 0.42 -8.20 -36.56
C ASP A 2 1.00 -7.23 -35.51
N SER A 3 0.45 -6.02 -35.42
CA SER A 3 0.79 -4.98 -34.44
C SER A 3 0.62 -5.38 -32.96
N ILE A 4 -0.22 -6.38 -32.63
CA ILE A 4 -0.41 -6.89 -31.26
C ILE A 4 0.69 -7.92 -30.93
N LEU A 5 1.17 -8.65 -31.94
CA LEU A 5 2.18 -9.69 -31.80
C LEU A 5 3.62 -9.13 -31.99
N GLU A 6 3.75 -7.92 -32.51
CA GLU A 6 5.03 -7.29 -32.82
C GLU A 6 5.91 -7.05 -31.58
N GLY A 7 7.17 -7.46 -31.66
CA GLY A 7 8.12 -7.37 -30.56
C GLY A 7 7.73 -8.17 -29.31
N LEU A 8 7.01 -9.29 -29.47
CA LEU A 8 6.93 -10.35 -28.47
C LEU A 8 8.02 -11.41 -28.77
N ASN A 9 8.58 -12.05 -27.74
CA ASN A 9 9.36 -13.27 -27.92
C ASN A 9 8.44 -14.50 -28.10
N ALA A 10 9.00 -15.68 -28.39
CA ALA A 10 8.22 -16.90 -28.60
C ALA A 10 7.29 -17.25 -27.42
N ALA A 11 7.79 -17.26 -26.18
CA ALA A 11 6.99 -17.60 -25.01
C ALA A 11 5.89 -16.57 -24.70
N GLN A 12 6.14 -15.28 -24.95
CA GLN A 12 5.15 -14.21 -24.83
C GLN A 12 4.09 -14.31 -25.94
N HIS A 13 4.50 -14.57 -27.18
CA HIS A 13 3.63 -14.81 -28.31
C HIS A 13 2.70 -15.99 -28.04
N ASP A 14 3.24 -17.13 -27.62
CA ASP A 14 2.49 -18.34 -27.34
C ASP A 14 1.52 -18.15 -26.16
N ALA A 15 1.91 -17.39 -25.13
CA ALA A 15 1.02 -16.96 -24.07
C ALA A 15 -0.12 -16.05 -24.57
N VAL A 16 0.15 -15.14 -25.51
CA VAL A 16 -0.87 -14.27 -26.12
C VAL A 16 -1.86 -15.09 -26.95
N ILE A 17 -1.38 -15.93 -27.89
CA ILE A 17 -2.23 -16.66 -28.82
C ILE A 17 -2.85 -17.95 -28.24
N SER A 18 -2.44 -18.38 -27.04
CA SER A 18 -2.83 -19.68 -26.48
C SER A 18 -4.36 -19.89 -26.44
N PRO A 19 -4.88 -20.96 -27.08
CA PRO A 19 -6.29 -21.32 -27.05
C PRO A 19 -6.68 -22.08 -25.77
N ALA A 20 -5.75 -22.29 -24.83
CA ALA A 20 -6.04 -23.00 -23.58
C ALA A 20 -7.10 -22.27 -22.75
N SER A 21 -8.12 -23.00 -22.30
CA SER A 21 -9.17 -22.44 -21.43
C SER A 21 -8.59 -21.92 -20.12
N VAL A 22 -7.68 -22.67 -19.49
CA VAL A 22 -6.97 -22.21 -18.29
C VAL A 22 -5.49 -22.09 -18.62
N LEU A 23 -4.99 -20.85 -18.56
CA LEU A 23 -3.60 -20.48 -18.81
C LEU A 23 -2.97 -19.89 -17.55
N GLN A 24 -1.78 -20.35 -17.20
CA GLN A 24 -0.96 -19.83 -16.11
C GLN A 24 0.39 -19.39 -16.67
N VAL A 25 0.61 -18.07 -16.76
CA VAL A 25 1.86 -17.50 -17.25
C VAL A 25 2.76 -17.16 -16.05
N LEU A 26 3.83 -17.91 -15.89
CA LEU A 26 4.85 -17.67 -14.87
C LEU A 26 5.85 -16.64 -15.40
N ALA A 27 5.79 -15.42 -14.85
CA ALA A 27 6.40 -14.22 -15.42
C ALA A 27 7.31 -13.50 -14.39
N PRO A 28 8.61 -13.86 -14.32
CA PRO A 28 9.64 -13.22 -13.49
C PRO A 28 9.73 -11.69 -13.62
N PRO A 29 10.48 -10.99 -12.75
CA PRO A 29 10.70 -9.56 -12.89
C PRO A 29 11.26 -9.23 -14.28
N GLY A 30 10.79 -8.15 -14.90
CA GLY A 30 11.28 -7.69 -16.21
C GLY A 30 11.00 -8.62 -17.40
N SER A 31 10.20 -9.68 -17.24
CA SER A 31 9.92 -10.67 -18.31
C SER A 31 8.86 -10.27 -19.35
N GLY A 32 8.40 -9.01 -19.29
CA GLY A 32 7.33 -8.52 -20.17
C GLY A 32 5.90 -8.80 -19.69
N LYS A 33 5.70 -9.35 -18.48
CA LYS A 33 4.39 -9.60 -17.79
C LYS A 33 3.24 -8.73 -18.28
N THR A 34 3.33 -7.41 -18.07
CA THR A 34 2.27 -6.45 -18.42
C THR A 34 2.01 -6.39 -19.92
N LYS A 35 3.05 -6.39 -20.78
CA LYS A 35 2.90 -6.41 -22.24
C LYS A 35 2.22 -7.70 -22.71
N THR A 36 2.63 -8.86 -22.18
CA THR A 36 2.00 -10.15 -22.50
C THR A 36 0.51 -10.13 -22.17
N LEU A 37 0.15 -9.57 -21.01
CA LEU A 37 -1.24 -9.51 -20.56
C LEU A 37 -2.09 -8.52 -21.37
N THR A 38 -1.59 -7.31 -21.65
CA THR A 38 -2.31 -6.32 -22.48
C THR A 38 -2.46 -6.80 -23.92
N SER A 39 -1.42 -7.42 -24.48
CA SER A 39 -1.45 -8.02 -25.83
C SER A 39 -2.44 -9.19 -25.90
N ARG A 40 -2.57 -10.00 -24.83
CA ARG A 40 -3.58 -11.07 -24.77
C ARG A 40 -4.99 -10.51 -24.68
N VAL A 41 -5.24 -9.45 -23.90
CA VAL A 41 -6.56 -8.77 -23.91
C VAL A 41 -6.88 -8.25 -25.31
N ALA A 42 -5.94 -7.53 -25.95
CA ALA A 42 -6.12 -7.00 -27.29
C ALA A 42 -6.40 -8.11 -28.34
N TYR A 43 -5.68 -9.25 -28.25
CA TYR A 43 -5.89 -10.43 -29.09
C TYR A 43 -7.27 -11.07 -28.89
N LEU A 44 -7.72 -11.24 -27.64
CA LEU A 44 -9.04 -11.81 -27.33
C LEU A 44 -10.20 -10.93 -27.85
N LEU A 45 -10.02 -9.60 -27.86
CA LEU A 45 -10.99 -8.66 -28.42
C LEU A 45 -10.94 -8.61 -29.96
N GLN A 46 -9.75 -8.52 -30.59
CA GLN A 46 -9.64 -8.43 -32.05
C GLN A 46 -9.90 -9.76 -32.77
N TYR A 47 -9.35 -10.89 -32.29
CA TYR A 47 -9.35 -12.17 -33.00
C TYR A 47 -10.51 -13.09 -32.59
N HIS A 48 -10.79 -13.20 -31.29
CA HIS A 48 -11.92 -13.99 -30.79
C HIS A 48 -13.24 -13.20 -30.74
N HIS A 49 -13.22 -11.92 -31.11
CA HIS A 49 -14.38 -11.01 -31.14
C HIS A 49 -15.17 -10.95 -29.83
N TYR A 50 -14.49 -11.14 -28.69
CA TYR A 50 -15.12 -11.00 -27.38
C TYR A 50 -15.55 -9.54 -27.17
N LYS A 51 -16.75 -9.36 -26.60
CA LYS A 51 -17.27 -8.03 -26.25
C LYS A 51 -16.50 -7.52 -25.02
N PRO A 52 -16.00 -6.26 -24.99
CA PRO A 52 -15.19 -5.76 -23.87
C PRO A 52 -15.87 -5.92 -22.50
N TRP A 53 -17.17 -5.67 -22.41
CA TRP A 53 -17.97 -5.82 -21.19
C TRP A 53 -18.20 -7.27 -20.74
N ASN A 54 -17.75 -8.26 -21.51
CA ASN A 54 -17.71 -9.68 -21.15
C ASN A 54 -16.30 -10.16 -20.75
N VAL A 55 -15.29 -9.28 -20.76
CA VAL A 55 -13.90 -9.56 -20.38
C VAL A 55 -13.60 -8.87 -19.06
N ILE A 56 -13.22 -9.65 -18.04
CA ILE A 56 -12.84 -9.13 -16.73
C ILE A 56 -11.31 -9.16 -16.59
N CYS A 57 -10.70 -8.02 -16.25
CA CYS A 57 -9.26 -7.87 -16.01
C CYS A 57 -9.01 -7.33 -14.58
N LEU A 58 -8.39 -8.16 -13.74
CA LEU A 58 -8.20 -7.91 -12.31
C LEU A 58 -6.72 -7.64 -12.00
N THR A 59 -6.46 -6.52 -11.31
CA THR A 59 -5.11 -6.14 -10.87
C THR A 59 -5.03 -6.03 -9.34
N PHE A 60 -3.81 -5.95 -8.80
CA PHE A 60 -3.58 -5.72 -7.37
C PHE A 60 -3.62 -4.23 -6.96
N THR A 61 -3.36 -3.29 -7.88
CA THR A 61 -3.34 -1.84 -7.58
C THR A 61 -4.06 -1.00 -8.62
N ILE A 62 -4.59 0.16 -8.19
CA ILE A 62 -5.25 1.13 -9.08
C ILE A 62 -4.26 1.69 -10.11
N LYS A 63 -2.97 1.90 -9.76
CA LYS A 63 -1.96 2.32 -10.74
C LYS A 63 -1.75 1.27 -11.84
N SER A 64 -1.62 -0.01 -11.47
CA SER A 64 -1.55 -1.11 -12.43
C SER A 64 -2.80 -1.25 -13.30
N SER A 65 -3.97 -0.80 -12.79
CA SER A 65 -5.21 -0.75 -13.55
C SER A 65 -5.24 0.40 -14.56
N ARG A 66 -4.80 1.61 -14.17
CA ARG A 66 -4.64 2.78 -15.08
C ARG A 66 -3.63 2.45 -16.20
N GLU A 67 -2.43 2.03 -15.83
CA GLU A 67 -1.35 1.63 -16.75
C GLU A 67 -1.77 0.51 -17.73
N MET A 68 -2.55 -0.47 -17.27
CA MET A 68 -3.07 -1.53 -18.14
C MET A 68 -4.14 -1.01 -19.11
N LYS A 69 -4.99 -0.07 -18.69
CA LYS A 69 -6.01 0.57 -19.55
C LYS A 69 -5.36 1.41 -20.65
N GLU A 70 -4.40 2.25 -20.28
CA GLU A 70 -3.60 3.08 -21.19
C GLU A 70 -2.96 2.22 -22.30
N ARG A 71 -2.22 1.17 -21.92
CA ARG A 71 -1.59 0.23 -22.86
C ARG A 71 -2.57 -0.56 -23.73
N ILE A 72 -3.83 -0.72 -23.31
CA ILE A 72 -4.88 -1.36 -24.13
C ILE A 72 -5.46 -0.34 -25.13
N ALA A 73 -5.60 0.94 -24.75
CA ALA A 73 -5.95 2.01 -25.68
C ALA A 73 -4.91 2.14 -26.81
N GLU A 74 -3.62 2.15 -26.47
CA GLU A 74 -2.50 2.19 -27.44
C GLU A 74 -2.55 1.03 -28.46
N LEU A 75 -3.01 -0.15 -28.05
CA LEU A 75 -3.06 -1.36 -28.90
C LEU A 75 -4.35 -1.49 -29.73
N LEU A 76 -5.43 -0.80 -29.36
CA LEU A 76 -6.77 -1.01 -29.94
C LEU A 76 -7.38 0.24 -30.59
N GLY A 77 -6.95 1.44 -30.22
CA GLY A 77 -7.62 2.70 -30.54
C GLY A 77 -8.73 3.05 -29.56
N ASN A 78 -8.95 4.35 -29.40
CA ASN A 78 -9.73 4.97 -28.31
C ASN A 78 -11.16 4.41 -28.17
N GLY A 79 -11.59 4.15 -26.93
CA GLY A 79 -13.00 3.91 -26.58
C GLY A 79 -13.41 2.44 -26.51
N ILE A 80 -12.47 1.50 -26.62
CA ILE A 80 -12.70 0.06 -26.43
C ILE A 80 -12.30 -0.37 -25.01
N GLU A 81 -11.19 0.17 -24.51
CA GLU A 81 -10.69 0.01 -23.15
C GLU A 81 -11.65 0.55 -22.09
N SER A 82 -12.36 1.65 -22.37
CA SER A 82 -13.42 2.24 -21.52
C SER A 82 -14.70 1.40 -21.47
N ARG A 83 -14.75 0.25 -22.15
CA ARG A 83 -15.85 -0.70 -22.12
C ARG A 83 -15.45 -2.04 -21.47
N LEU A 84 -14.20 -2.18 -21.03
CA LEU A 84 -13.66 -3.38 -20.37
C LEU A 84 -14.00 -3.38 -18.88
N ILE A 85 -14.22 -4.56 -18.26
CA ILE A 85 -14.34 -4.66 -16.80
C ILE A 85 -12.91 -4.75 -16.22
N LEU A 86 -12.19 -3.63 -16.23
CA LEU A 86 -10.80 -3.51 -15.77
C LEU A 86 -10.76 -2.82 -14.39
N GLY A 87 -10.14 -3.44 -13.39
CA GLY A 87 -9.97 -2.80 -12.08
C GLY A 87 -9.25 -3.65 -11.05
N THR A 88 -9.18 -3.17 -9.81
CA THR A 88 -8.78 -4.03 -8.68
C THR A 88 -9.90 -4.99 -8.30
N PHE A 89 -9.59 -6.08 -7.60
CA PHE A 89 -10.60 -6.97 -7.01
C PHE A 89 -11.69 -6.20 -6.25
N HIS A 90 -11.34 -5.24 -5.39
CA HIS A 90 -12.30 -4.44 -4.64
C HIS A 90 -13.14 -3.50 -5.52
N SER A 91 -12.54 -2.91 -6.56
CA SER A 91 -13.23 -2.05 -7.53
C SER A 91 -14.31 -2.82 -8.30
N VAL A 92 -13.94 -3.98 -8.85
CA VAL A 92 -14.88 -4.85 -9.59
C VAL A 92 -15.92 -5.45 -8.65
N CYS A 93 -15.55 -5.88 -7.45
CA CYS A 93 -16.51 -6.33 -6.44
C CYS A 93 -17.53 -5.24 -6.06
N ARG A 94 -17.09 -3.99 -5.82
CA ARG A 94 -18.02 -2.87 -5.59
C ARG A 94 -18.99 -2.70 -6.77
N ARG A 95 -18.50 -2.75 -8.01
CA ARG A 95 -19.32 -2.63 -9.23
C ARG A 95 -20.45 -3.67 -9.25
N TYR A 96 -20.13 -4.94 -8.98
CA TYR A 96 -21.14 -6.01 -8.85
C TYR A 96 -22.11 -5.79 -7.66
N LEU A 97 -21.61 -5.36 -6.50
CA LEU A 97 -22.45 -5.10 -5.32
C LEU A 97 -23.38 -3.89 -5.50
N VAL A 98 -22.97 -2.85 -6.22
CA VAL A 98 -23.83 -1.69 -6.53
C VAL A 98 -24.96 -2.10 -7.49
N THR A 99 -24.67 -2.89 -8.53
CA THR A 99 -25.67 -3.32 -9.51
C THR A 99 -26.63 -4.39 -8.98
N TYR A 100 -26.12 -5.36 -8.21
CA TYR A 100 -26.82 -6.61 -7.88
C TYR A 100 -26.88 -6.95 -6.37
N GLY A 101 -26.29 -6.15 -5.47
CA GLY A 101 -26.23 -6.44 -4.02
C GLY A 101 -27.61 -6.55 -3.35
N HIS A 102 -28.64 -5.93 -3.93
CA HIS A 102 -30.03 -6.06 -3.51
C HIS A 102 -30.53 -7.52 -3.52
N LEU A 103 -29.99 -8.37 -4.41
CA LEU A 103 -30.32 -9.81 -4.50
C LEU A 103 -29.85 -10.62 -3.28
N ILE A 104 -28.96 -10.05 -2.46
CA ILE A 104 -28.52 -10.60 -1.16
C ILE A 104 -28.84 -9.66 0.02
N GLY A 105 -29.79 -8.74 -0.17
CA GLY A 105 -30.29 -7.86 0.90
C GLY A 105 -29.37 -6.67 1.26
N ILE A 106 -28.36 -6.35 0.45
CA ILE A 106 -27.54 -5.15 0.65
C ILE A 106 -28.28 -3.93 0.10
N CYS A 107 -28.48 -2.93 0.96
CA CYS A 107 -29.19 -1.70 0.63
C CYS A 107 -28.41 -0.81 -0.35
N LYS A 108 -29.13 -0.03 -1.16
CA LYS A 108 -28.56 0.99 -2.05
C LYS A 108 -27.69 1.98 -1.29
N GLY A 109 -26.69 2.52 -2.00
CA GLY A 109 -25.83 3.58 -1.47
C GLY A 109 -25.07 3.18 -0.20
N PHE A 110 -24.69 1.90 -0.06
CA PHE A 110 -23.85 1.43 1.04
C PHE A 110 -22.51 2.19 1.09
N GLY A 111 -21.99 2.43 2.29
CA GLY A 111 -20.71 3.10 2.50
C GLY A 111 -19.56 2.12 2.65
N ILE A 112 -18.35 2.56 2.31
CA ILE A 112 -17.13 1.87 2.69
C ILE A 112 -16.66 2.43 4.04
N ALA A 113 -16.38 1.54 5.00
CA ALA A 113 -15.80 1.86 6.29
C ALA A 113 -14.27 1.83 6.17
N ASP A 114 -13.60 2.96 6.43
CA ASP A 114 -12.14 3.02 6.36
C ASP A 114 -11.48 2.35 7.60
N SER A 115 -10.15 2.21 7.58
CA SER A 115 -9.42 1.58 8.68
C SER A 115 -9.57 2.34 10.02
N SER A 116 -9.85 3.65 9.99
CA SER A 116 -10.07 4.52 11.15
C SER A 116 -11.51 4.48 11.66
N ASP A 117 -12.50 4.36 10.79
CA ASP A 117 -13.90 4.09 11.13
C ASP A 117 -14.00 2.73 11.83
N THR A 118 -13.38 1.70 11.25
CA THR A 118 -13.33 0.35 11.81
C THR A 118 -12.72 0.34 13.22
N ILE A 119 -11.60 1.02 13.44
CA ILE A 119 -11.02 1.20 14.79
C ILE A 119 -11.99 1.94 15.73
N SER A 120 -12.74 2.92 15.23
CA SER A 120 -13.66 3.74 16.03
C SER A 120 -14.91 2.96 16.44
N ILE A 121 -15.49 2.19 15.54
CA ILE A 121 -16.60 1.25 15.78
C ILE A 121 -16.17 0.19 16.80
N ILE A 122 -15.02 -0.47 16.58
CA ILE A 122 -14.49 -1.51 17.48
C ILE A 122 -14.20 -0.95 18.89
N LYS A 123 -13.63 0.26 19.01
CA LYS A 123 -13.46 0.95 20.30
C LYS A 123 -14.79 1.19 21.03
N ARG A 124 -15.85 1.60 20.32
CA ARG A 124 -17.18 1.80 20.91
C ARG A 124 -17.78 0.48 21.38
N ILE A 125 -17.68 -0.59 20.58
CA ILE A 125 -18.12 -1.94 20.95
C ILE A 125 -17.42 -2.45 22.22
N ILE A 126 -16.08 -2.42 22.25
CA ILE A 126 -15.28 -2.88 23.40
C ILE A 126 -15.67 -2.12 24.68
N LYS A 127 -15.78 -0.79 24.61
CA LYS A 127 -16.22 0.05 25.73
C LYS A 127 -17.67 -0.21 26.16
N ARG A 128 -18.57 -0.50 25.22
CA ARG A 128 -20.00 -0.78 25.47
C ARG A 128 -20.22 -2.13 26.14
N LEU A 129 -19.39 -3.12 25.79
CA LEU A 129 -19.47 -4.49 26.30
C LEU A 129 -18.54 -4.76 27.51
N GLY A 130 -17.65 -3.82 27.87
CA GLY A 130 -16.75 -3.94 29.02
C GLY A 130 -15.57 -4.89 28.80
N LEU A 131 -15.16 -5.08 27.55
CA LEU A 131 -14.15 -6.07 27.14
C LEU A 131 -12.71 -5.53 27.28
N THR A 132 -11.73 -6.44 27.33
CA THR A 132 -10.33 -6.15 27.64
C THR A 132 -9.39 -6.18 26.43
N ILE A 133 -9.82 -6.78 25.31
CA ILE A 133 -9.04 -6.86 24.06
C ILE A 133 -8.64 -5.49 23.48
N ASP A 134 -7.41 -5.39 22.95
CA ASP A 134 -6.95 -4.17 22.25
C ASP A 134 -7.68 -3.97 20.90
N PRO A 135 -8.19 -2.76 20.60
CA PRO A 135 -8.92 -2.48 19.35
C PRO A 135 -8.12 -2.72 18.05
N LYS A 136 -6.80 -2.53 18.02
CA LYS A 136 -5.99 -2.78 16.82
C LYS A 136 -5.74 -4.28 16.64
N LYS A 137 -5.48 -5.00 17.74
CA LYS A 137 -5.40 -6.47 17.75
C LYS A 137 -6.73 -7.07 17.27
N ALA A 138 -7.87 -6.55 17.73
CA ALA A 138 -9.19 -6.97 17.29
C ALA A 138 -9.41 -6.72 15.79
N GLN A 139 -9.19 -5.50 15.29
CA GLN A 139 -9.29 -5.19 13.85
C GLN A 139 -8.44 -6.12 12.98
N SER A 140 -7.14 -6.25 13.30
CA SER A 140 -6.21 -7.07 12.51
C SER A 140 -6.64 -8.54 12.48
N ARG A 141 -7.17 -9.06 13.59
CA ARG A 141 -7.71 -10.42 13.67
C ARG A 141 -9.00 -10.58 12.87
N ILE A 142 -9.92 -9.61 12.88
CA ILE A 142 -11.15 -9.64 12.06
C ILE A 142 -10.79 -9.74 10.58
N SER A 143 -9.95 -8.83 10.07
CA SER A 143 -9.51 -8.86 8.66
C SER A 143 -8.77 -10.15 8.30
N ASN A 144 -7.95 -10.70 9.20
CA ASN A 144 -7.28 -11.99 8.97
C ASN A 144 -8.25 -13.19 8.83
N PHE A 145 -9.40 -13.16 9.52
CA PHE A 145 -10.45 -14.17 9.35
C PHE A 145 -11.31 -13.88 8.10
N LYS A 146 -11.71 -12.63 7.86
CA LYS A 146 -12.48 -12.24 6.67
C LYS A 146 -11.73 -12.55 5.36
N SER A 147 -10.46 -12.18 5.24
CA SER A 147 -9.60 -12.48 4.08
C SER A 147 -9.35 -13.99 3.82
N ARG A 148 -9.78 -14.86 4.75
CA ARG A 148 -9.78 -16.33 4.61
C ARG A 148 -11.18 -16.93 4.39
N GLY A 149 -12.24 -16.12 4.36
CA GLY A 149 -13.62 -16.57 4.23
C GLY A 149 -14.25 -17.09 5.53
N VAL A 150 -13.66 -16.82 6.71
CA VAL A 150 -14.11 -17.39 7.99
C VAL A 150 -15.02 -16.41 8.74
N THR A 151 -16.22 -16.88 9.08
CA THR A 151 -17.27 -16.10 9.75
C THR A 151 -17.16 -16.13 11.28
N HIS A 152 -17.78 -15.15 11.96
CA HIS A 152 -17.91 -15.16 13.43
C HIS A 152 -18.68 -16.38 13.94
N ALA A 153 -19.68 -16.86 13.18
CA ALA A 153 -20.50 -18.02 13.54
C ALA A 153 -19.68 -19.34 13.55
N GLU A 154 -18.84 -19.57 12.55
CA GLU A 154 -17.92 -20.72 12.51
C GLU A 154 -16.91 -20.67 13.66
N LEU A 155 -16.38 -19.49 13.98
CA LEU A 155 -15.47 -19.29 15.11
C LEU A 155 -16.17 -19.57 16.45
N GLY A 156 -17.44 -19.17 16.62
CA GLY A 156 -18.26 -19.51 17.79
C GLY A 156 -18.44 -21.03 17.94
N GLN A 157 -18.77 -21.74 16.86
CA GLN A 157 -18.93 -23.20 16.86
C GLN A 157 -17.61 -23.94 17.17
N GLN A 158 -16.48 -23.43 16.67
CA GLN A 158 -15.15 -23.97 17.02
C GLN A 158 -14.79 -23.67 18.48
N GLN A 159 -15.10 -22.47 18.97
CA GLN A 159 -14.75 -22.04 20.33
C GLN A 159 -15.62 -22.67 21.42
N ALA A 160 -16.84 -23.14 21.11
CA ALA A 160 -17.62 -23.98 22.02
C ALA A 160 -16.86 -25.22 22.53
N LYS A 161 -15.78 -25.63 21.85
CA LYS A 161 -14.90 -26.76 22.20
C LYS A 161 -13.63 -26.36 22.97
N LYS A 162 -13.38 -25.07 23.23
CA LYS A 162 -12.17 -24.56 23.92
C LYS A 162 -12.51 -23.50 24.97
N LYS A 163 -11.95 -23.62 26.17
CA LYS A 163 -12.09 -22.63 27.26
C LYS A 163 -10.98 -21.57 27.20
N ASP A 164 -10.96 -20.77 26.14
CA ASP A 164 -10.13 -19.55 26.06
C ASP A 164 -11.02 -18.31 26.09
N VAL A 165 -10.73 -17.40 27.01
CA VAL A 165 -11.49 -16.18 27.27
C VAL A 165 -11.16 -15.08 26.26
N GLU A 166 -9.90 -14.92 25.82
CA GLU A 166 -9.55 -13.87 24.85
C GLU A 166 -10.22 -14.16 23.49
N GLN A 167 -10.33 -15.44 23.12
CA GLN A 167 -11.05 -15.86 21.93
C GLN A 167 -12.59 -15.70 22.07
N GLN A 168 -13.16 -15.81 23.27
CA GLN A 168 -14.58 -15.53 23.52
C GLN A 168 -14.89 -14.03 23.45
N GLU A 169 -14.06 -13.17 24.07
CA GLU A 169 -14.17 -11.71 23.89
C GLU A 169 -14.04 -11.34 22.41
N PHE A 170 -13.08 -11.93 21.69
CA PHE A 170 -12.87 -11.67 20.27
C PHE A 170 -14.08 -12.02 19.39
N VAL A 171 -14.68 -13.21 19.55
CA VAL A 171 -15.88 -13.59 18.79
C VAL A 171 -17.04 -12.64 19.08
N THR A 172 -17.20 -12.22 20.35
CA THR A 172 -18.24 -11.26 20.76
C THR A 172 -18.03 -9.88 20.12
N VAL A 173 -16.78 -9.41 19.99
CA VAL A 173 -16.45 -8.17 19.27
C VAL A 173 -16.72 -8.30 17.77
N PHE A 174 -16.37 -9.43 17.16
CA PHE A 174 -16.55 -9.66 15.71
C PHE A 174 -18.04 -9.74 15.34
N GLU A 175 -18.84 -10.52 16.08
CA GLU A 175 -20.31 -10.56 15.91
C GLU A 175 -20.91 -9.15 16.04
N ALA A 176 -20.62 -8.44 17.13
CA ALA A 176 -21.13 -7.08 17.37
C ALA A 176 -20.59 -6.01 16.39
N TYR A 177 -19.55 -6.32 15.61
CA TYR A 177 -18.98 -5.45 14.58
C TYR A 177 -19.73 -5.60 13.25
N GLU A 178 -19.92 -6.84 12.77
CA GLU A 178 -20.78 -7.14 11.61
C GLU A 178 -22.18 -6.55 11.81
N ASP A 179 -22.72 -6.78 13.00
CA ASP A 179 -24.03 -6.36 13.44
C ASP A 179 -24.16 -4.81 13.54
N GLN A 180 -23.03 -4.08 13.59
CA GLN A 180 -22.98 -2.61 13.59
C GLN A 180 -22.72 -2.03 12.19
N LEU A 181 -21.94 -2.71 11.34
CA LEU A 181 -21.77 -2.36 9.92
C LEU A 181 -23.11 -2.43 9.19
N ALA A 182 -23.81 -3.56 9.30
CA ALA A 182 -25.11 -3.78 8.68
C ALA A 182 -26.16 -2.70 9.08
N LYS A 183 -26.25 -2.38 10.38
CA LYS A 183 -27.17 -1.34 10.89
C LYS A 183 -26.84 0.08 10.44
N SER A 184 -25.60 0.33 10.01
CA SER A 184 -25.17 1.63 9.47
C SER A 184 -25.15 1.67 7.93
N ASN A 185 -25.57 0.60 7.24
CA ASN A 185 -25.41 0.40 5.80
C ASN A 185 -23.95 0.61 5.33
N LEU A 186 -23.00 0.01 6.06
CA LEU A 186 -21.57 0.03 5.75
C LEU A 186 -21.07 -1.38 5.44
N LEU A 187 -20.05 -1.46 4.58
CA LEU A 187 -19.20 -2.63 4.35
C LEU A 187 -17.74 -2.21 4.61
N ASP A 188 -16.91 -3.10 5.17
CA ASP A 188 -15.45 -2.89 5.18
C ASP A 188 -14.80 -3.37 3.85
N TYR A 189 -13.48 -3.24 3.72
CA TYR A 189 -12.77 -3.66 2.50
C TYR A 189 -12.84 -5.17 2.25
N ASP A 190 -12.78 -6.00 3.29
CA ASP A 190 -12.89 -7.45 3.14
C ASP A 190 -14.34 -7.87 2.81
N ASP A 191 -15.34 -7.16 3.34
CA ASP A 191 -16.76 -7.36 3.01
C ASP A 191 -17.04 -7.16 1.51
N LEU A 192 -16.39 -6.21 0.84
CA LEU A 192 -16.55 -6.05 -0.62
C LEU A 192 -16.26 -7.36 -1.35
N LEU A 193 -15.24 -8.10 -0.91
CA LEU A 193 -14.89 -9.40 -1.47
C LEU A 193 -15.85 -10.50 -1.00
N LEU A 194 -16.12 -10.58 0.31
CA LEU A 194 -16.99 -11.62 0.89
C LEU A 194 -18.42 -11.56 0.38
N ARG A 195 -19.03 -10.37 0.35
CA ARG A 195 -20.40 -10.20 -0.16
C ARG A 195 -20.50 -10.41 -1.66
N SER A 196 -19.42 -10.19 -2.41
CA SER A 196 -19.35 -10.58 -3.82
C SER A 196 -19.26 -12.10 -4.00
N VAL A 197 -18.57 -12.81 -3.09
CA VAL A 197 -18.60 -14.28 -3.04
C VAL A 197 -20.01 -14.79 -2.67
N ASP A 198 -20.66 -14.19 -1.68
CA ASP A 198 -22.04 -14.52 -1.29
C ASP A 198 -23.01 -14.32 -2.48
N LEU A 199 -22.94 -13.17 -3.14
CA LEU A 199 -23.72 -12.81 -4.32
C LEU A 199 -23.54 -13.82 -5.46
N LEU A 200 -22.31 -14.10 -5.87
CA LEU A 200 -22.05 -14.95 -7.04
C LEU A 200 -22.25 -16.45 -6.76
N ARG A 201 -22.22 -16.88 -5.48
CA ARG A 201 -22.62 -18.25 -5.10
C ARG A 201 -24.14 -18.43 -5.10
N GLN A 202 -24.91 -17.42 -4.70
CA GLN A 202 -26.38 -17.46 -4.67
C GLN A 202 -27.00 -17.18 -6.05
N HIS A 203 -26.44 -16.21 -6.79
CA HIS A 203 -26.94 -15.72 -8.08
C HIS A 203 -25.84 -15.81 -9.16
N PRO A 204 -25.41 -17.02 -9.57
CA PRO A 204 -24.37 -17.21 -10.58
C PRO A 204 -24.76 -16.69 -11.98
N THR A 205 -26.05 -16.38 -12.19
CA THR A 205 -26.54 -15.69 -13.39
C THR A 205 -25.93 -14.30 -13.57
N CYS A 206 -25.53 -13.61 -12.49
CA CYS A 206 -24.93 -12.27 -12.54
C CYS A 206 -23.61 -12.20 -13.32
N VAL A 207 -22.94 -13.33 -13.57
CA VAL A 207 -21.69 -13.45 -14.35
C VAL A 207 -21.87 -14.31 -15.61
N SER A 208 -23.12 -14.58 -15.99
CA SER A 208 -23.44 -15.43 -17.15
C SER A 208 -23.06 -14.83 -18.52
N ASN A 209 -22.65 -13.55 -18.55
CA ASN A 209 -22.08 -12.89 -19.72
C ASN A 209 -20.55 -13.03 -19.82
N VAL A 210 -19.84 -13.39 -18.74
CA VAL A 210 -18.37 -13.32 -18.65
C VAL A 210 -17.73 -14.42 -19.51
N GLU A 211 -17.10 -14.03 -20.61
CA GLU A 211 -16.42 -14.95 -21.54
C GLU A 211 -15.05 -15.40 -21.01
N VAL A 212 -14.32 -14.53 -20.29
CA VAL A 212 -12.96 -14.79 -19.80
C VAL A 212 -12.58 -13.87 -18.64
N VAL A 213 -11.80 -14.40 -17.69
CA VAL A 213 -11.22 -13.68 -16.56
C VAL A 213 -9.69 -13.67 -16.69
N LEU A 214 -9.08 -12.48 -16.60
CA LEU A 214 -7.64 -12.28 -16.61
C LEU A 214 -7.19 -11.64 -15.29
N ILE A 215 -6.09 -12.12 -14.70
CA ILE A 215 -5.57 -11.66 -13.40
C ILE A 215 -4.07 -11.42 -13.48
N ASP A 216 -3.63 -10.24 -13.02
CA ASP A 216 -2.22 -9.91 -12.77
C ASP A 216 -1.85 -10.07 -11.28
N GLU A 217 -0.54 -10.23 -11.01
CA GLU A 217 0.06 -10.43 -9.69
C GLU A 217 -0.56 -11.61 -8.91
N PHE A 218 -0.93 -12.69 -9.59
CA PHE A 218 -1.74 -13.77 -9.04
C PHE A 218 -1.15 -14.45 -7.79
N GLN A 219 0.17 -14.42 -7.59
CA GLN A 219 0.83 -14.91 -6.37
C GLN A 219 0.43 -14.16 -5.09
N ASP A 220 0.00 -12.90 -5.20
CA ASP A 220 -0.35 -12.04 -4.07
C ASP A 220 -1.86 -12.06 -3.76
N THR A 221 -2.60 -13.00 -4.35
CA THR A 221 -4.03 -13.22 -4.07
C THR A 221 -4.26 -13.99 -2.76
N ASN A 222 -5.33 -13.66 -2.05
CA ASN A 222 -5.80 -14.42 -0.88
C ASN A 222 -6.82 -15.52 -1.28
N LEU A 223 -7.40 -16.22 -0.30
CA LEU A 223 -8.37 -17.29 -0.56
C LEU A 223 -9.69 -16.79 -1.17
N VAL A 224 -10.20 -15.65 -0.70
CA VAL A 224 -11.47 -15.08 -1.16
C VAL A 224 -11.33 -14.57 -2.60
N GLN A 225 -10.19 -13.98 -2.95
CA GLN A 225 -9.85 -13.54 -4.31
C GLN A 225 -9.70 -14.71 -5.29
N PHE A 226 -9.11 -15.83 -4.85
CA PHE A 226 -9.06 -17.07 -5.63
C PHE A 226 -10.46 -17.65 -5.87
N ASP A 227 -11.36 -17.57 -4.89
CA ASP A 227 -12.75 -18.01 -5.07
C ASP A 227 -13.57 -17.06 -5.95
N LEU A 228 -13.31 -15.75 -5.88
CA LEU A 228 -13.89 -14.75 -6.80
C LEU A 228 -13.48 -15.00 -8.25
N MET A 229 -12.19 -15.27 -8.52
CA MET A 229 -11.71 -15.69 -9.85
C MET A 229 -12.57 -16.84 -10.41
N ARG A 230 -12.75 -17.89 -9.60
CA ARG A 230 -13.52 -19.09 -9.95
C ARG A 230 -14.99 -18.78 -10.19
N LEU A 231 -15.57 -17.87 -9.41
CA LEU A 231 -16.98 -17.47 -9.53
C LEU A 231 -17.21 -16.60 -10.77
N PHE A 232 -16.38 -15.57 -11.01
CA PHE A 232 -16.43 -14.77 -12.25
C PHE A 232 -16.28 -15.63 -13.50
N ALA A 233 -15.43 -16.65 -13.47
CA ALA A 233 -15.23 -17.57 -14.60
C ALA A 233 -16.22 -18.75 -14.65
N ALA A 234 -17.22 -18.84 -13.76
CA ALA A 234 -17.95 -20.09 -13.49
C ALA A 234 -18.63 -20.74 -14.72
N LYS A 235 -19.17 -19.92 -15.65
CA LYS A 235 -19.87 -20.40 -16.84
C LYS A 235 -18.93 -20.95 -17.91
N HIS A 236 -17.94 -20.15 -18.32
CA HIS A 236 -17.07 -20.46 -19.46
C HIS A 236 -15.73 -21.12 -19.07
N LYS A 237 -15.35 -21.05 -17.79
CA LYS A 237 -14.11 -21.59 -17.20
C LYS A 237 -12.82 -21.13 -17.90
N ARG A 238 -12.88 -19.98 -18.58
CA ARG A 238 -11.73 -19.36 -19.25
C ARG A 238 -11.03 -18.41 -18.29
N ILE A 239 -9.80 -18.75 -17.93
CA ILE A 239 -8.98 -18.05 -16.94
C ILE A 239 -7.57 -17.86 -17.51
N THR A 240 -7.03 -16.64 -17.43
CA THR A 240 -5.59 -16.41 -17.57
C THR A 240 -5.05 -15.76 -16.30
N THR A 241 -4.11 -16.41 -15.62
CA THR A 241 -3.36 -15.80 -14.52
C THR A 241 -1.94 -15.48 -14.98
N VAL A 242 -1.42 -14.34 -14.54
CA VAL A 242 -0.02 -13.97 -14.70
C VAL A 242 0.54 -13.62 -13.33
N GLY A 243 1.74 -14.10 -13.04
CA GLY A 243 2.37 -13.88 -11.73
C GLY A 243 3.70 -14.60 -11.57
N ASP A 244 4.30 -14.43 -10.39
CA ASP A 244 5.61 -14.97 -10.06
C ASP A 244 5.74 -15.24 -8.55
N PRO A 245 5.91 -16.50 -8.10
CA PRO A 245 6.08 -16.82 -6.68
C PRO A 245 7.24 -16.07 -6.02
N ASP A 246 8.34 -15.78 -6.73
CA ASP A 246 9.51 -15.06 -6.19
C ASP A 246 9.18 -13.59 -5.86
N GLN A 247 8.08 -13.04 -6.37
CA GLN A 247 7.63 -11.66 -6.14
C GLN A 247 6.44 -11.56 -5.17
N SER A 248 6.08 -12.63 -4.48
CA SER A 248 5.04 -12.57 -3.44
C SER A 248 5.57 -12.00 -2.13
N ILE A 249 5.02 -10.83 -1.74
CA ILE A 249 5.51 -10.00 -0.62
C ILE A 249 4.37 -9.34 0.18
N TYR A 250 3.17 -9.92 0.10
CA TYR A 250 1.99 -9.48 0.85
C TYR A 250 1.37 -10.64 1.67
N GLY A 251 2.18 -11.57 2.17
CA GLY A 251 1.74 -12.64 3.07
C GLY A 251 1.10 -12.08 4.36
N TRP A 252 1.61 -10.94 4.83
CA TRP A 252 1.00 -10.14 5.91
C TRP A 252 -0.38 -9.53 5.57
N ARG A 253 -0.80 -9.53 4.30
CA ARG A 253 -2.18 -9.24 3.84
C ARG A 253 -2.98 -10.51 3.49
N SER A 254 -2.60 -11.66 4.07
CA SER A 254 -3.19 -12.99 3.80
C SER A 254 -3.02 -13.51 2.37
N ALA A 255 -2.04 -13.03 1.60
CA ALA A 255 -1.71 -13.62 0.30
C ALA A 255 -1.25 -15.08 0.44
N GLU A 256 -1.68 -15.95 -0.48
CA GLU A 256 -1.27 -17.35 -0.52
C GLU A 256 -0.59 -17.69 -1.85
N ILE A 257 0.75 -17.83 -1.85
CA ILE A 257 1.53 -18.44 -2.95
C ILE A 257 0.96 -19.82 -3.34
N LYS A 258 0.34 -20.51 -2.38
CA LYS A 258 -0.37 -21.79 -2.56
C LYS A 258 -1.48 -21.71 -3.62
N ASN A 259 -2.03 -20.53 -3.93
CA ASN A 259 -2.98 -20.32 -5.02
C ASN A 259 -2.44 -20.77 -6.39
N LEU A 260 -1.13 -20.62 -6.65
CA LEU A 260 -0.49 -21.10 -7.88
C LEU A 260 -0.63 -22.63 -8.06
N LYS A 261 -0.46 -23.39 -6.97
CA LYS A 261 -0.60 -24.87 -6.95
C LYS A 261 -2.07 -25.30 -6.80
N ARG A 262 -2.89 -24.49 -6.13
CA ARG A 262 -4.35 -24.67 -5.98
C ARG A 262 -5.06 -24.57 -7.33
N MET A 263 -4.62 -23.64 -8.19
CA MET A 263 -5.08 -23.49 -9.58
C MET A 263 -4.87 -24.77 -10.38
N GLN A 264 -3.63 -25.24 -10.48
CA GLN A 264 -3.27 -26.49 -11.18
C GLN A 264 -4.03 -27.71 -10.64
N LYS A 265 -4.24 -27.80 -9.32
CA LYS A 265 -5.02 -28.89 -8.71
C LYS A 265 -6.52 -28.81 -9.02
N GLN A 266 -7.08 -27.61 -9.19
CA GLN A 266 -8.51 -27.42 -9.47
C GLN A 266 -8.84 -27.47 -10.96
N TYR A 267 -7.88 -27.11 -11.81
CA TYR A 267 -7.96 -27.16 -13.26
C TYR A 267 -6.77 -27.97 -13.79
N PRO A 268 -6.86 -29.32 -13.84
CA PRO A 268 -5.75 -30.17 -14.27
C PRO A 268 -5.24 -29.83 -15.68
N ASP A 269 -6.13 -29.36 -16.55
CA ASP A 269 -5.85 -28.92 -17.92
C ASP A 269 -5.22 -27.51 -18.01
N THR A 270 -4.64 -27.00 -16.90
CA THR A 270 -3.93 -25.70 -16.88
C THR A 270 -2.67 -25.80 -17.73
N LEU A 271 -2.64 -25.07 -18.86
CA LEU A 271 -1.39 -24.85 -19.57
C LEU A 271 -0.52 -23.88 -18.78
N VAL A 272 0.73 -24.28 -18.49
CA VAL A 272 1.72 -23.41 -17.83
C VAL A 272 2.73 -22.95 -18.87
N ILE A 273 2.93 -21.64 -19.01
CA ILE A 273 3.94 -21.04 -19.89
C ILE A 273 4.91 -20.23 -19.04
N HIS A 274 6.21 -20.45 -19.25
CA HIS A 274 7.29 -19.78 -18.53
C HIS A 274 7.88 -18.67 -19.41
N LEU A 275 7.96 -17.44 -18.89
CA LEU A 275 8.67 -16.34 -19.55
C LEU A 275 10.07 -16.24 -18.93
N GLU A 276 11.12 -16.70 -19.61
CA GLU A 276 12.45 -16.79 -18.99
C GLU A 276 13.35 -15.56 -19.23
N GLU A 277 13.14 -14.85 -20.34
CA GLU A 277 13.97 -13.71 -20.73
C GLU A 277 13.62 -12.43 -19.96
N ASN A 278 14.62 -11.77 -19.36
CA ASN A 278 14.48 -10.47 -18.69
C ASN A 278 14.99 -9.34 -19.57
N TYR A 279 14.11 -8.34 -19.78
CA TYR A 279 14.32 -7.17 -20.63
C TYR A 279 14.64 -5.87 -19.86
N ARG A 280 14.78 -5.95 -18.54
CA ARG A 280 14.91 -4.81 -17.61
C ARG A 280 16.34 -4.58 -17.13
N SER A 281 16.97 -5.64 -16.62
CA SER A 281 18.13 -5.55 -15.72
C SER A 281 19.40 -6.08 -16.38
N SER A 282 20.54 -5.51 -16.00
CA SER A 282 21.86 -6.02 -16.40
C SER A 282 22.11 -7.44 -15.88
N GLY A 283 22.93 -8.21 -16.61
CA GLY A 283 23.20 -9.61 -16.26
C GLY A 283 23.81 -9.80 -14.87
N ALA A 284 24.65 -8.88 -14.39
CA ALA A 284 25.24 -8.96 -13.06
C ALA A 284 24.22 -8.68 -11.95
N ILE A 285 23.24 -7.78 -12.17
CA ILE A 285 22.12 -7.54 -11.24
C ILE A 285 21.26 -8.81 -11.13
N LEU A 286 20.92 -9.43 -12.26
CA LEU A 286 20.09 -10.64 -12.27
C LEU A 286 20.79 -11.83 -11.61
N LEU A 287 22.08 -12.05 -11.89
CA LEU A 287 22.83 -13.14 -11.25
C LEU A 287 22.92 -12.96 -9.73
N ALA A 288 23.24 -11.75 -9.25
CA ALA A 288 23.29 -11.49 -7.81
C ALA A 288 21.92 -11.66 -7.13
N ALA A 289 20.83 -11.25 -7.78
CA ALA A 289 19.47 -11.46 -7.28
C ALA A 289 19.08 -12.95 -7.32
N GLN A 290 19.47 -13.68 -8.36
CA GLN A 290 19.24 -15.12 -8.50
C GLN A 290 19.93 -15.92 -7.38
N GLU A 291 21.19 -15.62 -7.06
CA GLU A 291 21.91 -16.27 -5.94
C GLU A 291 21.35 -15.94 -4.54
N ILE A 292 20.46 -14.95 -4.44
CA ILE A 292 19.74 -14.62 -3.20
C ILE A 292 18.42 -15.38 -3.10
N ILE A 293 17.67 -15.53 -4.19
CA ILE A 293 16.39 -16.25 -4.20
C ILE A 293 16.54 -17.77 -4.34
N GLU A 294 17.62 -18.26 -4.96
CA GLU A 294 18.00 -19.70 -5.00
C GLU A 294 18.29 -20.30 -3.60
N GLN A 295 18.35 -19.47 -2.56
CA GLN A 295 18.47 -19.90 -1.16
C GLN A 295 17.13 -20.35 -0.54
N ASP A 296 15.98 -20.06 -1.18
CA ASP A 296 14.67 -20.59 -0.77
C ASP A 296 14.50 -22.01 -1.30
N GLY A 297 14.65 -23.00 -0.42
CA GLY A 297 14.49 -24.42 -0.75
C GLY A 297 13.05 -24.89 -1.02
N SER A 298 12.05 -24.01 -0.86
CA SER A 298 10.63 -24.29 -1.17
C SER A 298 10.20 -23.78 -2.55
N ARG A 299 11.05 -22.95 -3.17
CA ARG A 299 10.86 -22.29 -4.46
C ARG A 299 10.70 -23.31 -5.61
N PRO A 300 9.77 -23.08 -6.57
CA PRO A 300 9.73 -23.86 -7.80
C PRO A 300 10.94 -23.56 -8.70
N TYR A 301 11.39 -24.57 -9.46
CA TYR A 301 12.43 -24.36 -10.46
C TYR A 301 11.92 -23.47 -11.62
N LYS A 302 12.73 -22.50 -12.03
CA LYS A 302 12.56 -21.64 -13.21
C LYS A 302 13.89 -20.95 -13.52
N SER A 303 14.16 -20.68 -14.80
CA SER A 303 15.31 -19.87 -15.22
C SER A 303 15.01 -18.36 -15.13
N LEU A 304 16.05 -17.55 -15.33
CA LEU A 304 15.94 -16.11 -15.57
C LEU A 304 17.13 -15.63 -16.41
N LEU A 305 16.90 -15.43 -17.70
CA LEU A 305 17.94 -15.19 -18.70
C LEU A 305 18.08 -13.68 -19.00
N PRO A 306 19.26 -13.07 -18.82
CA PRO A 306 19.47 -11.66 -19.21
C PRO A 306 19.47 -11.50 -20.73
N THR A 307 18.66 -10.58 -21.27
CA THR A 307 18.83 -10.11 -22.66
C THR A 307 19.86 -8.98 -22.79
N HIS A 308 20.18 -8.31 -21.67
CA HIS A 308 21.15 -7.22 -21.60
C HIS A 308 22.59 -7.71 -21.40
N CYS A 309 23.56 -6.82 -21.61
CA CYS A 309 24.95 -7.10 -21.24
C CYS A 309 25.11 -7.27 -19.71
N PRO A 310 26.22 -7.86 -19.23
CA PRO A 310 26.44 -8.04 -17.79
C PRO A 310 26.40 -6.74 -16.99
N GLY A 311 26.85 -5.62 -17.56
CA GLY A 311 26.92 -4.33 -16.88
C GLY A 311 27.88 -4.32 -15.69
N THR A 312 27.66 -3.42 -14.73
CA THR A 312 28.46 -3.31 -13.50
C THR A 312 28.05 -4.35 -12.46
N VAL A 313 29.02 -4.88 -11.71
CA VAL A 313 28.77 -5.69 -10.51
C VAL A 313 27.99 -4.84 -9.46
N PRO A 314 26.91 -5.36 -8.86
CA PRO A 314 26.20 -4.65 -7.80
C PRO A 314 27.07 -4.38 -6.56
N VAL A 315 26.85 -3.24 -5.93
CA VAL A 315 27.68 -2.76 -4.82
C VAL A 315 27.08 -3.18 -3.48
N LEU A 316 27.91 -3.64 -2.54
CA LEU A 316 27.56 -3.85 -1.14
C LEU A 316 28.54 -3.08 -0.24
N ARG A 317 28.15 -1.87 0.18
CA ARG A 317 28.99 -0.96 0.94
C ARG A 317 28.86 -1.17 2.45
N ARG A 318 29.98 -1.25 3.17
CA ARG A 318 30.03 -1.12 4.63
C ARG A 318 30.42 0.30 5.02
N LEU A 319 29.68 0.91 5.95
CA LEU A 319 29.82 2.32 6.36
C LEU A 319 29.70 2.48 7.88
N PRO A 320 30.26 3.53 8.52
CA PRO A 320 30.40 3.54 9.99
C PRO A 320 29.11 3.89 10.76
N SER A 321 28.12 4.49 10.11
CA SER A 321 26.82 4.84 10.73
C SER A 321 25.73 5.04 9.69
N ALA A 322 24.46 4.98 10.10
CA ALA A 322 23.31 5.27 9.24
C ALA A 322 23.22 6.75 8.78
N GLU A 323 23.91 7.69 9.46
CA GLU A 323 24.05 9.08 8.99
C GLU A 323 25.08 9.17 7.84
N ILE A 324 26.20 8.43 7.96
CA ILE A 324 27.21 8.34 6.90
C ILE A 324 26.68 7.54 5.70
N GLU A 325 25.80 6.56 5.93
CA GLU A 325 25.06 5.85 4.88
C GLU A 325 24.25 6.82 4.02
N ALA A 326 23.48 7.73 4.64
CA ALA A 326 22.73 8.75 3.93
C ALA A 326 23.64 9.74 3.15
N GLN A 327 24.78 10.15 3.73
CA GLN A 327 25.77 11.00 3.06
C GLN A 327 26.43 10.31 1.86
N TRP A 328 26.76 9.02 1.98
CA TRP A 328 27.33 8.23 0.89
C TRP A 328 26.36 8.12 -0.29
N ILE A 329 25.09 7.79 -0.05
CA ILE A 329 24.06 7.73 -1.10
C ILE A 329 23.96 9.05 -1.85
N VAL A 330 23.89 10.18 -1.14
CA VAL A 330 23.87 11.53 -1.73
C VAL A 330 25.11 11.79 -2.59
N SER A 331 26.31 11.45 -2.08
CA SER A 331 27.55 11.64 -2.85
C SER A 331 27.64 10.73 -4.07
N GLU A 332 27.10 9.51 -4.01
CA GLU A 332 27.14 8.53 -5.09
C GLU A 332 26.11 8.88 -6.18
N ILE A 333 24.92 9.40 -5.82
CA ILE A 333 23.97 10.00 -6.78
C ILE A 333 24.67 11.09 -7.59
N LEU A 334 25.29 12.06 -6.92
CA LEU A 334 26.00 13.15 -7.59
C LEU A 334 27.18 12.63 -8.46
N ARG A 335 27.97 11.68 -7.94
CA ARG A 335 29.08 11.06 -8.68
C ARG A 335 28.59 10.35 -9.94
N VAL A 336 27.50 9.59 -9.86
CA VAL A 336 26.90 8.88 -10.99
C VAL A 336 26.36 9.86 -12.03
N THR A 337 25.60 10.89 -11.63
CA THR A 337 25.09 11.94 -12.53
C THR A 337 26.23 12.65 -13.27
N GLY A 338 27.23 13.15 -12.55
CA GLY A 338 28.33 13.92 -13.12
C GLY A 338 29.28 13.08 -14.00
N LEU A 339 29.61 11.84 -13.61
CA LEU A 339 30.47 10.97 -14.42
C LEU A 339 29.74 10.29 -15.60
N THR A 340 28.41 10.36 -15.67
CA THR A 340 27.64 9.94 -16.84
C THR A 340 27.18 11.12 -17.70
N GLY A 341 27.70 12.34 -17.47
CA GLY A 341 27.39 13.50 -18.32
C GLY A 341 25.91 13.91 -18.29
N ASN A 342 25.20 13.65 -17.18
CA ASN A 342 23.75 13.77 -17.05
C ASN A 342 22.91 12.82 -17.93
N LEU A 343 23.50 11.73 -18.46
CA LEU A 343 22.76 10.58 -19.02
C LEU A 343 21.75 10.01 -18.00
N LEU A 344 22.09 10.12 -16.72
CA LEU A 344 21.24 9.84 -15.57
C LEU A 344 20.90 11.15 -14.87
N ILE A 345 19.60 11.40 -14.67
CA ILE A 345 19.03 12.57 -13.98
C ILE A 345 18.34 12.14 -12.69
N TYR A 346 18.02 13.06 -11.77
CA TYR A 346 17.51 12.69 -10.43
C TYR A 346 16.28 11.76 -10.43
N SER A 347 15.37 11.85 -11.42
CA SER A 347 14.22 10.94 -11.56
C SER A 347 14.60 9.48 -11.88
N ASP A 348 15.83 9.22 -12.32
CA ASP A 348 16.36 7.88 -12.60
C ASP A 348 16.84 7.13 -11.35
N PHE A 349 16.85 7.80 -10.19
CA PHE A 349 17.35 7.25 -8.93
C PHE A 349 16.20 6.92 -7.98
N ALA A 350 16.25 5.72 -7.39
CA ALA A 350 15.36 5.30 -6.31
C ALA A 350 16.11 4.81 -5.07
N ILE A 351 15.55 5.08 -3.90
CA ILE A 351 16.05 4.62 -2.60
C ILE A 351 14.95 3.80 -1.93
N LEU A 352 15.18 2.49 -1.80
CA LEU A 352 14.17 1.50 -1.42
C LEU A 352 14.41 1.01 0.02
N LEU A 353 13.59 1.51 0.93
CA LEU A 353 13.69 1.29 2.37
C LEU A 353 12.86 0.08 2.82
N ARG A 354 13.31 -0.68 3.82
CA ARG A 354 12.44 -1.69 4.47
C ARG A 354 11.24 -1.07 5.17
N SER A 355 11.43 0.12 5.75
CA SER A 355 10.45 0.87 6.54
C SER A 355 10.58 2.36 6.26
N ALA A 356 9.45 3.07 6.17
CA ALA A 356 9.42 4.52 6.03
C ALA A 356 10.13 5.23 7.20
N SER A 357 10.23 4.61 8.39
CA SER A 357 10.97 5.17 9.53
C SER A 357 12.47 5.38 9.29
N LEU A 358 13.02 4.85 8.19
CA LEU A 358 14.42 5.03 7.78
C LEU A 358 14.63 6.29 6.91
N SER A 359 13.57 6.87 6.33
CA SER A 359 13.68 7.96 5.35
C SER A 359 14.37 9.19 5.93
N ARG A 360 14.07 9.53 7.19
CA ARG A 360 14.47 10.77 7.86
C ARG A 360 15.95 11.13 7.75
N GLN A 361 16.85 10.14 7.72
CA GLN A 361 18.29 10.38 7.57
C GLN A 361 18.67 10.70 6.12
N VAL A 362 18.07 9.99 5.16
CA VAL A 362 18.22 10.20 3.71
C VAL A 362 17.64 11.57 3.33
N GLU A 363 16.41 11.86 3.76
CA GLU A 363 15.71 13.14 3.56
C GLU A 363 16.52 14.31 4.12
N SER A 364 17.12 14.15 5.30
CA SER A 364 18.00 15.17 5.90
C SER A 364 19.32 15.35 5.15
N ALA A 365 19.90 14.29 4.59
CA ALA A 365 21.12 14.39 3.78
C ALA A 365 20.83 15.07 2.42
N MET A 366 19.74 14.69 1.75
CA MET A 366 19.29 15.30 0.50
C MET A 366 18.96 16.79 0.67
N GLY A 367 18.22 17.14 1.72
CA GLY A 367 17.89 18.53 2.04
C GLY A 367 19.12 19.40 2.34
N LYS A 368 20.17 18.85 2.96
CA LYS A 368 21.47 19.54 3.13
C LYS A 368 22.20 19.75 1.80
N ALA A 369 22.13 18.77 0.89
CA ALA A 369 22.79 18.82 -0.41
C ALA A 369 21.97 19.54 -1.51
N GLY A 370 20.78 20.05 -1.20
CA GLY A 370 19.90 20.71 -2.16
C GLY A 370 19.29 19.77 -3.22
N ILE A 371 19.38 18.44 -3.04
CA ILE A 371 18.84 17.47 -3.98
C ILE A 371 17.32 17.36 -3.76
N PRO A 372 16.49 17.63 -4.78
CA PRO A 372 15.04 17.49 -4.65
C PRO A 372 14.64 16.01 -4.67
N TYR A 373 13.67 15.65 -3.84
CA TYR A 373 13.22 14.28 -3.66
C TYR A 373 11.71 14.21 -3.40
N ARG A 374 11.13 13.04 -3.69
CA ARG A 374 9.72 12.72 -3.45
C ARG A 374 9.59 11.41 -2.66
N MET A 375 8.68 11.37 -1.69
CA MET A 375 8.54 10.25 -0.74
C MET A 375 7.29 9.41 -1.04
N VAL A 376 7.47 8.38 -1.88
CA VAL A 376 6.41 7.47 -2.35
C VAL A 376 6.02 6.53 -1.20
N GLY A 377 5.03 6.96 -0.41
CA GLY A 377 4.54 6.29 0.79
C GLY A 377 4.51 7.15 2.06
N GLY A 378 4.44 8.48 1.96
CA GLY A 378 4.31 9.41 3.09
C GLY A 378 2.92 9.42 3.76
N GLN A 379 2.58 10.51 4.45
CA GLN A 379 1.20 10.71 4.92
C GLN A 379 0.24 10.82 3.71
N ARG A 380 -0.79 9.97 3.70
CA ARG A 380 -1.74 9.88 2.59
C ARG A 380 -2.55 11.17 2.47
N PHE A 381 -2.81 11.61 1.24
CA PHE A 381 -3.55 12.84 0.95
C PHE A 381 -4.91 12.89 1.67
N PHE A 382 -5.74 11.86 1.52
CA PHE A 382 -7.05 11.77 2.17
C PHE A 382 -7.03 11.52 3.69
N ASP A 383 -5.89 11.18 4.29
CA ASP A 383 -5.71 11.12 5.75
C ASP A 383 -5.36 12.50 6.36
N ARG A 384 -5.06 13.53 5.53
CA ARG A 384 -4.82 14.91 5.99
C ARG A 384 -6.09 15.48 6.64
N VAL A 385 -5.94 16.21 7.75
CA VAL A 385 -7.05 16.58 8.65
C VAL A 385 -8.12 17.42 7.93
N GLU A 386 -7.68 18.42 7.18
CA GLU A 386 -8.50 19.32 6.38
C GLU A 386 -9.32 18.58 5.31
N ILE A 387 -8.72 17.56 4.68
CA ILE A 387 -9.36 16.72 3.66
C ILE A 387 -10.38 15.80 4.30
N LYS A 388 -10.00 15.12 5.40
CA LYS A 388 -10.88 14.19 6.11
C LYS A 388 -12.13 14.88 6.68
N ILE A 389 -12.03 16.14 7.10
CA ILE A 389 -13.20 16.95 7.51
C ILE A 389 -14.19 17.10 6.34
N LEU A 390 -13.73 17.53 5.16
CA LEU A 390 -14.59 17.73 3.99
C LEU A 390 -15.17 16.41 3.46
N LEU A 391 -14.38 15.34 3.47
CA LEU A 391 -14.85 13.99 3.15
C LEU A 391 -15.94 13.53 4.13
N ASP A 392 -15.78 13.71 5.44
CA ASP A 392 -16.83 13.36 6.40
C ASP A 392 -18.10 14.20 6.22
N TYR A 393 -18.00 15.46 5.77
CA TYR A 393 -19.19 16.23 5.36
C TYR A 393 -19.91 15.57 4.18
N LEU A 394 -19.18 15.21 3.12
CA LEU A 394 -19.75 14.52 1.96
C LEU A 394 -20.35 13.15 2.36
N ARG A 395 -19.71 12.41 3.26
CA ARG A 395 -20.23 11.14 3.82
C ARG A 395 -21.50 11.32 4.63
N VAL A 396 -21.63 12.38 5.45
CA VAL A 396 -22.87 12.69 6.18
C VAL A 396 -23.97 13.18 5.23
N ILE A 397 -23.62 13.93 4.18
CA ILE A 397 -24.57 14.36 3.15
C ILE A 397 -25.09 13.17 2.36
N SER A 398 -24.25 12.20 1.99
CA SER A 398 -24.68 10.93 1.39
C SER A 398 -25.47 10.06 2.37
N GLN A 399 -24.94 9.84 3.57
CA GLN A 399 -25.41 8.89 4.57
C GLN A 399 -25.54 9.54 5.96
N PRO A 400 -26.65 10.24 6.27
CA PRO A 400 -26.84 10.91 7.56
C PRO A 400 -26.81 9.94 8.76
N HIS A 401 -27.13 8.66 8.54
CA HIS A 401 -27.12 7.63 9.57
C HIS A 401 -25.69 7.11 9.93
N ASN A 402 -24.64 7.59 9.24
CA ASN A 402 -23.25 7.29 9.58
C ASN A 402 -22.83 8.06 10.85
N ASN A 403 -23.05 7.42 12.00
CA ASN A 403 -22.77 8.00 13.32
C ASN A 403 -21.31 8.43 13.51
N ASP A 404 -20.34 7.70 12.95
CA ASP A 404 -18.91 8.01 13.12
C ASP A 404 -18.53 9.29 12.37
N ALA A 405 -18.85 9.39 11.07
CA ALA A 405 -18.59 10.60 10.27
C ALA A 405 -19.32 11.81 10.87
N LEU A 406 -20.61 11.65 11.23
CA LEU A 406 -21.41 12.69 11.89
C LEU A 406 -20.78 13.18 13.20
N SER A 407 -20.28 12.26 14.04
CA SER A 407 -19.65 12.62 15.31
C SER A 407 -18.38 13.47 15.14
N ARG A 408 -17.65 13.29 14.03
CA ARG A 408 -16.41 14.03 13.73
C ARG A 408 -16.70 15.46 13.24
N VAL A 409 -17.68 15.64 12.35
CA VAL A 409 -18.00 16.97 11.78
C VAL A 409 -18.93 17.83 12.64
N LEU A 410 -19.67 17.24 13.59
CA LEU A 410 -20.69 17.93 14.40
C LEU A 410 -20.22 19.27 14.99
N ASN A 411 -18.99 19.32 15.52
CA ASN A 411 -18.39 20.52 16.11
C ASN A 411 -17.14 21.01 15.36
N ILE A 412 -17.03 20.72 14.05
CA ILE A 412 -15.95 21.24 13.19
C ILE A 412 -16.57 21.89 11.94
N PRO A 413 -16.42 23.21 11.72
CA PRO A 413 -15.95 24.23 12.67
C PRO A 413 -16.74 24.30 13.98
N ALA A 414 -16.19 24.96 15.00
CA ALA A 414 -16.75 24.98 16.36
C ALA A 414 -18.13 25.65 16.44
N ARG A 415 -19.10 24.95 17.04
CA ARG A 415 -20.54 25.34 17.14
C ARG A 415 -21.05 25.44 18.57
N GLY A 416 -20.13 25.60 19.54
CA GLY A 416 -20.47 25.63 20.97
C GLY A 416 -20.86 24.26 21.55
N VAL A 417 -20.72 23.16 20.78
CA VAL A 417 -21.00 21.80 21.25
C VAL A 417 -19.83 21.30 22.09
N GLY A 418 -20.03 21.12 23.39
CA GLY A 418 -19.00 20.56 24.26
C GLY A 418 -18.68 19.11 23.91
N ALA A 419 -17.44 18.67 24.08
CA ALA A 419 -17.05 17.28 23.85
C ALA A 419 -17.84 16.29 24.72
N THR A 420 -18.24 16.71 25.92
CA THR A 420 -19.17 15.97 26.81
C THR A 420 -20.58 15.89 26.23
N THR A 421 -21.10 16.97 25.65
CA THR A 421 -22.42 17.01 24.98
C THR A 421 -22.43 16.11 23.74
N ALA A 422 -21.42 16.21 22.87
CA ALA A 422 -21.31 15.39 21.66
C ALA A 422 -21.22 13.89 22.00
N LYS A 423 -20.41 13.53 23.00
CA LYS A 423 -20.32 12.17 23.53
C LYS A 423 -21.65 11.69 24.13
N GLY A 424 -22.32 12.53 24.92
CA GLY A 424 -23.60 12.21 25.55
C GLY A 424 -24.71 11.94 24.52
N LEU A 425 -24.78 12.74 23.45
CA LEU A 425 -25.72 12.52 22.33
C LEU A 425 -25.47 11.21 21.58
N LEU A 426 -24.20 10.81 21.41
CA LEU A 426 -23.85 9.52 20.81
C LEU A 426 -24.18 8.34 21.73
N GLU A 427 -23.82 8.41 23.01
CA GLU A 427 -24.16 7.39 24.02
C GLU A 427 -25.69 7.27 24.20
N GLU A 428 -26.44 8.37 24.08
CA GLU A 428 -27.90 8.41 24.09
C GLU A 428 -28.53 7.75 22.84
N ALA A 429 -28.02 8.07 21.63
CA ALA A 429 -28.49 7.46 20.39
C ALA A 429 -28.24 5.94 20.37
N GLU A 430 -27.07 5.49 20.85
CA GLU A 430 -26.74 4.06 20.99
C GLU A 430 -27.68 3.34 21.97
N VAL A 431 -27.98 3.93 23.14
CA VAL A 431 -28.96 3.37 24.10
C VAL A 431 -30.37 3.28 23.50
N ARG A 432 -30.78 4.28 22.71
CA ARG A 432 -32.08 4.30 22.01
C ARG A 432 -32.15 3.39 20.79
N ARG A 433 -31.03 2.79 20.36
CA ARG A 433 -30.88 2.06 19.08
C ARG A 433 -31.27 2.90 17.85
N ALA A 434 -31.11 4.22 17.93
CA ALA A 434 -31.40 5.17 16.86
C ALA A 434 -30.10 5.68 16.21
N SER A 435 -30.16 6.24 15.00
CA SER A 435 -29.01 6.98 14.47
C SER A 435 -28.86 8.31 15.20
N LEU A 436 -27.61 8.77 15.32
CA LEU A 436 -27.27 10.05 15.93
C LEU A 436 -27.96 11.21 15.19
N TRP A 437 -28.14 11.10 13.87
CA TRP A 437 -28.87 12.08 13.06
C TRP A 437 -30.35 12.22 13.45
N ILE A 438 -31.08 11.10 13.59
CA ILE A 438 -32.48 11.11 14.03
C ILE A 438 -32.57 11.73 15.42
N HIS A 439 -31.73 11.25 16.35
CA HIS A 439 -31.74 11.74 17.74
C HIS A 439 -31.43 13.24 17.85
N ILE A 440 -30.43 13.74 17.11
CA ILE A 440 -30.09 15.17 17.06
C ILE A 440 -31.21 16.00 16.43
N ARG A 441 -31.83 15.53 15.33
CA ARG A 441 -32.95 16.22 14.67
C ARG A 441 -34.14 16.34 15.62
N ASP A 442 -34.54 15.24 16.25
CA ASP A 442 -35.75 15.16 17.07
C ASP A 442 -35.59 15.94 18.39
N ALA A 443 -34.36 16.04 18.91
CA ALA A 443 -34.02 16.89 20.04
C ALA A 443 -34.15 18.40 19.72
N ILE A 444 -33.81 18.82 18.49
CA ILE A 444 -33.90 20.24 18.06
C ILE A 444 -35.31 20.61 17.60
N GLN A 445 -36.07 19.65 17.05
CA GLN A 445 -37.48 19.84 16.72
C GLN A 445 -38.41 19.79 17.95
N GLY A 446 -37.88 19.54 19.15
CA GLY A 446 -38.65 19.46 20.40
C GLY A 446 -39.56 18.23 20.49
N HIS A 447 -39.37 17.24 19.61
CA HIS A 447 -40.20 16.03 19.53
C HIS A 447 -39.64 14.85 20.35
N GLY A 448 -38.47 15.00 20.97
CA GLY A 448 -37.86 13.98 21.82
C GLY A 448 -37.36 14.51 23.17
N ASN A 449 -37.66 13.79 24.25
CA ASN A 449 -37.10 14.04 25.59
C ASN A 449 -35.61 13.69 25.62
N ALA A 450 -34.73 14.58 25.14
CA ALA A 450 -33.28 14.39 25.24
C ALA A 450 -32.82 14.58 26.70
N TRP A 451 -32.23 13.55 27.33
CA TRP A 451 -31.67 13.68 28.68
C TRP A 451 -30.33 14.43 28.69
N THR A 452 -29.69 14.55 27.52
CA THR A 452 -28.44 15.27 27.33
C THR A 452 -28.73 16.77 27.24
N LYS A 453 -28.35 17.55 28.25
CA LYS A 453 -28.57 19.00 28.25
C LYS A 453 -27.73 19.69 27.15
N ILE A 454 -28.40 20.10 26.08
CA ILE A 454 -27.86 20.99 25.05
C ILE A 454 -27.96 22.45 25.56
N SER A 455 -26.96 23.29 25.28
CA SER A 455 -27.03 24.73 25.57
C SER A 455 -27.67 25.47 24.40
N LYS A 456 -28.34 26.61 24.63
CA LYS A 456 -28.97 27.39 23.55
C LYS A 456 -28.02 27.76 22.39
N ALA A 457 -26.74 27.97 22.70
CA ALA A 457 -25.72 28.21 21.68
C ALA A 457 -25.39 26.95 20.86
N ALA A 458 -25.30 25.79 21.51
CA ALA A 458 -25.12 24.50 20.83
C ALA A 458 -26.37 24.10 20.02
N GLU A 459 -27.57 24.37 20.54
CA GLU A 459 -28.86 24.16 19.88
C GLU A 459 -28.95 24.95 18.56
N GLN A 460 -28.64 26.25 18.60
CA GLN A 460 -28.52 27.10 17.40
C GLN A 460 -27.41 26.65 16.45
N GLY A 461 -26.23 26.30 16.99
CA GLY A 461 -25.09 25.83 16.21
C GLY A 461 -25.38 24.52 15.46
N ILE A 462 -25.96 23.53 16.13
CA ILE A 462 -26.34 22.25 15.53
C ILE A 462 -27.53 22.44 14.58
N GLY A 463 -28.49 23.31 14.88
CA GLY A 463 -29.58 23.66 13.96
C GLY A 463 -29.06 24.24 12.64
N SER A 464 -28.04 25.11 12.69
CA SER A 464 -27.33 25.61 11.50
C SER A 464 -26.62 24.47 10.74
N PHE A 465 -25.96 23.55 11.45
CA PHE A 465 -25.34 22.36 10.84
C PHE A 465 -26.37 21.46 10.13
N ILE A 466 -27.51 21.14 10.77
CA ILE A 466 -28.60 20.37 10.14
C ILE A 466 -29.07 21.07 8.86
N ASN A 467 -29.24 22.40 8.90
CA ASN A 467 -29.69 23.16 7.74
C ASN A 467 -28.67 23.11 6.58
N ILE A 468 -27.36 23.14 6.87
CA ILE A 468 -26.32 22.91 5.86
C ILE A 468 -26.47 21.52 5.25
N ILE A 469 -26.55 20.45 6.05
CA ILE A 469 -26.67 19.07 5.54
C ILE A 469 -27.97 18.88 4.74
N LEU A 470 -29.11 19.37 5.22
CA LEU A 470 -30.40 19.28 4.53
C LEU A 470 -30.41 20.09 3.23
N THR A 471 -29.91 21.33 3.23
CA THR A 471 -29.84 22.14 2.00
C THR A 471 -28.89 21.52 0.98
N SER A 472 -27.75 20.98 1.42
CA SER A 472 -26.82 20.23 0.56
C SER A 472 -27.49 18.99 -0.04
N ARG A 473 -28.20 18.19 0.77
CA ARG A 473 -28.96 17.03 0.28
C ARG A 473 -30.05 17.42 -0.71
N ASN A 474 -30.84 18.46 -0.43
CA ASN A 474 -31.92 18.89 -1.31
C ASN A 474 -31.41 19.36 -2.67
N LYS A 475 -30.28 20.08 -2.72
CA LYS A 475 -29.61 20.47 -3.96
C LYS A 475 -29.02 19.28 -4.72
N PHE A 476 -28.41 18.36 -3.99
CA PHE A 476 -27.71 17.21 -4.57
C PHE A 476 -28.69 16.11 -5.08
N LEU A 477 -29.90 16.08 -4.51
CA LEU A 477 -31.01 15.24 -4.96
C LEU A 477 -31.96 15.99 -5.92
N ASP A 478 -31.60 17.20 -6.36
CA ASP A 478 -32.37 17.94 -7.36
C ASP A 478 -32.20 17.29 -8.74
N VAL A 479 -33.31 16.80 -9.29
CA VAL A 479 -33.37 16.13 -10.59
C VAL A 479 -33.37 17.14 -11.75
N VAL A 480 -33.70 18.40 -11.48
CA VAL A 480 -33.75 19.48 -12.48
C VAL A 480 -32.37 20.11 -12.69
N HIS A 481 -31.57 20.20 -11.63
CA HIS A 481 -30.23 20.78 -11.66
C HIS A 481 -29.22 19.86 -10.94
N PRO A 482 -28.83 18.73 -11.56
CA PRO A 482 -27.88 17.78 -10.99
C PRO A 482 -26.55 18.46 -10.65
N GLN A 483 -26.22 18.52 -9.37
CA GLN A 483 -24.95 19.09 -8.88
C GLN A 483 -23.83 18.04 -8.89
N SER A 484 -22.65 18.40 -9.36
CA SER A 484 -21.46 17.55 -9.29
C SER A 484 -20.92 17.40 -7.85
N PRO A 485 -20.05 16.41 -7.57
CA PRO A 485 -19.30 16.35 -6.32
C PRO A 485 -18.45 17.61 -6.09
N GLU A 486 -17.93 18.21 -7.17
CA GLU A 486 -17.22 19.49 -7.14
C GLU A 486 -18.11 20.65 -6.68
N ASP A 487 -19.29 20.84 -7.29
CA ASP A 487 -20.28 21.86 -6.92
C ASP A 487 -20.68 21.74 -5.44
N LEU A 488 -20.95 20.51 -5.01
CA LEU A 488 -21.32 20.18 -3.65
C LEU A 488 -20.19 20.52 -2.67
N LEU A 489 -18.95 20.18 -3.01
CA LEU A 489 -17.76 20.47 -2.22
C LEU A 489 -17.49 21.98 -2.13
N ARG A 490 -17.52 22.71 -3.25
CA ARG A 490 -17.42 24.18 -3.29
C ARG A 490 -18.54 24.85 -2.48
N TYR A 491 -19.77 24.32 -2.53
CA TYR A 491 -20.89 24.80 -1.71
C TYR A 491 -20.66 24.58 -0.21
N ILE A 492 -20.13 23.41 0.20
CA ILE A 492 -19.77 23.11 1.59
C ILE A 492 -18.66 24.05 2.08
N ILE A 493 -17.56 24.17 1.33
CA ILE A 493 -16.43 25.06 1.63
C ILE A 493 -16.92 26.49 1.89
N LYS A 494 -17.78 27.02 1.00
CA LYS A 494 -18.39 28.35 1.10
C LYS A 494 -19.40 28.50 2.26
N LYS A 495 -20.09 27.43 2.66
CA LYS A 495 -21.04 27.44 3.79
C LYS A 495 -20.40 27.20 5.15
N LEU A 496 -19.22 26.60 5.20
CA LEU A 496 -18.43 26.42 6.41
C LEU A 496 -17.46 27.58 6.69
N ASP A 497 -17.28 28.50 5.73
CA ASP A 497 -16.22 29.52 5.74
C ASP A 497 -14.84 28.87 5.96
N PHE A 498 -14.58 27.81 5.18
CA PHE A 498 -13.53 26.84 5.53
C PHE A 498 -12.10 27.41 5.41
N GLN A 499 -11.89 28.38 4.53
CA GLN A 499 -10.62 29.11 4.40
C GLN A 499 -10.29 29.86 5.70
N THR A 500 -11.21 30.73 6.15
CA THR A 500 -11.13 31.47 7.42
C THR A 500 -11.02 30.54 8.64
N TYR A 501 -11.65 29.35 8.59
CA TYR A 501 -11.45 28.30 9.59
C TYR A 501 -10.01 27.76 9.60
N LEU A 502 -9.39 27.50 8.44
CA LEU A 502 -8.01 27.03 8.37
C LEU A 502 -7.01 28.11 8.81
N GLU A 503 -7.16 29.35 8.34
CA GLU A 503 -6.37 30.52 8.76
C GLU A 503 -6.35 30.66 10.30
N LYS A 504 -7.52 30.54 10.93
CA LYS A 504 -7.68 30.74 12.37
C LYS A 504 -7.14 29.60 13.23
N ASN A 505 -7.15 28.35 12.74
CA ASN A 505 -6.77 27.17 13.52
C ASN A 505 -5.36 26.65 13.20
N TYR A 506 -4.83 26.97 12.01
CA TYR A 506 -3.53 26.49 11.51
C TYR A 506 -2.68 27.63 10.91
N PRO A 507 -2.50 28.77 11.58
CA PRO A 507 -1.96 29.99 10.95
C PRO A 507 -0.57 29.81 10.29
N ASN A 508 0.26 28.90 10.80
CA ASN A 508 1.59 28.63 10.24
C ASN A 508 1.57 27.86 8.90
N ASP A 509 0.54 27.04 8.67
CA ASP A 509 0.48 26.07 7.57
C ASP A 509 -0.78 26.24 6.69
N HIS A 510 -1.53 27.33 6.89
CA HIS A 510 -2.88 27.50 6.32
C HIS A 510 -2.89 27.53 4.79
N GLU A 511 -1.89 28.17 4.17
CA GLU A 511 -1.71 28.21 2.70
C GLU A 511 -1.57 26.79 2.12
N THR A 512 -0.70 25.96 2.71
CA THR A 512 -0.49 24.56 2.31
C THR A 512 -1.74 23.72 2.51
N ARG A 513 -2.49 23.96 3.60
CA ARG A 513 -3.77 23.29 3.87
C ARG A 513 -4.87 23.72 2.90
N TRP A 514 -4.85 24.96 2.44
CA TRP A 514 -5.78 25.45 1.42
C TRP A 514 -5.49 24.87 0.04
N ALA A 515 -4.22 24.82 -0.38
CA ALA A 515 -3.82 24.14 -1.62
C ALA A 515 -4.27 22.67 -1.66
N ASN A 516 -4.19 21.95 -0.52
CA ASN A 516 -4.73 20.59 -0.41
C ASN A 516 -6.26 20.54 -0.63
N VAL A 517 -7.00 21.55 -0.21
CA VAL A 517 -8.46 21.65 -0.40
C VAL A 517 -8.79 21.99 -1.86
N GLU A 518 -7.99 22.81 -2.52
CA GLU A 518 -8.12 23.10 -3.96
C GLU A 518 -7.83 21.86 -4.80
N GLU A 519 -6.80 21.07 -4.46
CA GLU A 519 -6.52 19.76 -5.05
C GLU A 519 -7.69 18.77 -4.88
N LEU A 520 -8.30 18.68 -3.68
CA LEU A 520 -9.48 17.83 -3.46
C LEU A 520 -10.67 18.26 -4.34
N VAL A 521 -10.79 19.55 -4.65
CA VAL A 521 -11.81 20.08 -5.56
C VAL A 521 -11.47 19.76 -7.02
N ALA A 522 -10.20 19.81 -7.43
CA ALA A 522 -9.76 19.35 -8.75
C ALA A 522 -10.03 17.85 -8.95
N GLN A 523 -9.67 17.01 -7.97
CA GLN A 523 -9.98 15.57 -7.99
C GLN A 523 -11.49 15.28 -7.98
N ALA A 524 -12.32 16.16 -7.42
CA ALA A 524 -13.78 16.04 -7.48
C ALA A 524 -14.37 16.42 -8.86
N ALA A 525 -13.64 17.20 -9.67
CA ALA A 525 -14.04 17.58 -11.02
C ALA A 525 -13.89 16.42 -12.04
N GLU A 526 -13.07 15.40 -11.74
CA GLU A 526 -13.02 14.13 -12.50
C GLU A 526 -14.35 13.34 -12.52
N TYR A 527 -15.35 13.75 -11.72
CA TYR A 527 -16.61 13.04 -11.50
C TYR A 527 -17.84 13.87 -11.92
N PRO A 528 -17.95 14.33 -13.18
CA PRO A 528 -19.11 15.07 -13.66
C PRO A 528 -20.38 14.20 -13.62
N VAL A 529 -21.53 14.85 -13.49
CA VAL A 529 -22.85 14.17 -13.52
C VAL A 529 -23.44 14.33 -14.92
N PRO A 530 -24.00 13.27 -15.54
CA PRO A 530 -24.62 13.36 -16.86
C PRO A 530 -25.77 14.37 -16.88
N GLY A 531 -25.78 15.25 -17.88
CA GLY A 531 -26.73 16.36 -18.00
C GLY A 531 -26.33 17.44 -19.02
N ASN A 532 -25.04 17.52 -19.39
CA ASN A 532 -24.59 18.29 -20.55
C ASN A 532 -24.58 17.41 -21.82
N ASP A 533 -25.08 17.96 -22.93
CA ASP A 533 -25.71 17.21 -24.04
C ASP A 533 -24.78 16.40 -24.99
N ASP A 534 -23.47 16.29 -24.69
CA ASP A 534 -22.46 15.68 -25.60
C ASP A 534 -21.78 14.41 -25.03
N PHE A 535 -21.98 14.06 -23.76
CA PHE A 535 -21.16 13.07 -23.03
C PHE A 535 -21.76 11.66 -22.91
N LEU A 536 -22.49 11.19 -23.92
CA LEU A 536 -23.16 9.87 -23.89
C LEU A 536 -22.22 8.66 -24.07
N GLU A 537 -20.96 8.84 -24.51
CA GLU A 537 -20.03 7.72 -24.70
C GLU A 537 -19.14 7.40 -23.47
N GLU A 538 -18.81 8.38 -22.61
CA GLU A 538 -17.92 8.15 -21.45
C GLU A 538 -18.62 7.50 -20.23
N GLN A 539 -19.96 7.43 -20.23
CA GLN A 539 -20.74 6.71 -19.22
C GLN A 539 -20.50 5.17 -19.20
N GLY A 540 -19.73 4.63 -20.16
CA GLY A 540 -19.53 3.19 -20.34
C GLY A 540 -18.67 2.48 -19.29
N ASP A 541 -17.75 3.19 -18.62
CA ASP A 541 -16.65 2.56 -17.86
C ASP A 541 -17.11 1.63 -16.72
N ASP A 542 -18.15 2.01 -15.96
CA ASP A 542 -18.52 1.34 -14.70
C ASP A 542 -19.87 0.59 -14.71
N ARG A 543 -20.70 0.70 -15.76
CA ARG A 543 -21.97 -0.04 -15.80
C ARG A 543 -21.75 -1.49 -16.24
N LEU A 544 -22.36 -2.45 -15.53
CA LEU A 544 -22.33 -3.86 -15.95
C LEU A 544 -23.34 -4.07 -17.10
N PRO A 545 -23.04 -4.91 -18.09
CA PRO A 545 -23.96 -5.15 -19.20
C PRO A 545 -25.25 -5.78 -18.68
N THR A 546 -26.39 -5.36 -19.23
CA THR A 546 -27.69 -5.89 -18.84
C THR A 546 -27.78 -7.37 -19.21
N ILE A 547 -28.16 -8.20 -18.25
CA ILE A 547 -28.31 -9.66 -18.41
C ILE A 547 -29.81 -9.98 -18.45
N GLU A 548 -30.24 -10.76 -19.43
CA GLU A 548 -31.63 -11.16 -19.58
C GLU A 548 -32.16 -11.85 -18.32
N GLY A 549 -33.37 -11.47 -17.90
CA GLY A 549 -34.01 -11.97 -16.67
C GLY A 549 -33.51 -11.35 -15.35
N LEU A 550 -32.37 -10.64 -15.33
CA LEU A 550 -31.87 -9.96 -14.13
C LEU A 550 -32.22 -8.47 -14.13
N LYS A 551 -32.95 -8.03 -13.10
CA LYS A 551 -33.15 -6.60 -12.84
C LYS A 551 -31.87 -6.02 -12.27
N GLN A 552 -31.29 -5.05 -12.97
CA GLN A 552 -30.24 -4.18 -12.44
C GLN A 552 -30.90 -3.02 -11.70
N GLU A 553 -30.38 -2.66 -10.52
CA GLU A 553 -30.84 -1.45 -9.83
C GLU A 553 -29.96 -0.25 -10.18
N ILE A 554 -30.44 0.57 -11.11
CA ILE A 554 -29.82 1.86 -11.45
C ILE A 554 -30.20 2.88 -10.36
N GLY A 555 -29.21 3.61 -9.85
CA GLY A 555 -29.42 4.68 -8.86
C GLY A 555 -29.78 6.02 -9.48
N ASN A 556 -29.99 7.05 -8.65
CA ASN A 556 -29.96 8.43 -9.14
C ASN A 556 -28.52 8.77 -9.60
N ALA A 557 -28.36 9.40 -10.76
CA ALA A 557 -27.04 9.67 -11.35
C ALA A 557 -26.16 10.58 -10.46
N THR A 558 -26.75 11.53 -9.72
CA THR A 558 -26.00 12.32 -8.73
C THR A 558 -25.48 11.42 -7.59
N GLU A 559 -26.37 10.64 -6.96
CA GLU A 559 -26.01 9.70 -5.88
C GLU A 559 -24.97 8.67 -6.31
N GLU A 560 -25.06 8.16 -7.55
CA GLU A 560 -24.09 7.23 -8.14
C GLU A 560 -22.71 7.89 -8.27
N ALA A 561 -22.65 9.15 -8.75
CA ALA A 561 -21.40 9.91 -8.87
C ALA A 561 -20.74 10.20 -7.52
N LEU A 562 -21.48 10.69 -6.51
CA LEU A 562 -20.91 10.93 -5.17
C LEU A 562 -20.54 9.63 -4.46
N SER A 563 -21.31 8.56 -4.62
CA SER A 563 -20.95 7.23 -4.10
C SER A 563 -19.69 6.70 -4.76
N LYS A 564 -19.52 6.92 -6.08
CA LYS A 564 -18.30 6.57 -6.82
C LYS A 564 -17.11 7.39 -6.33
N PHE A 565 -17.23 8.71 -6.19
CA PHE A 565 -16.17 9.58 -5.64
C PHE A 565 -15.76 9.13 -4.23
N LEU A 566 -16.70 9.02 -3.29
CA LEU A 566 -16.42 8.62 -1.90
C LEU A 566 -15.84 7.20 -1.80
N ALA A 567 -16.27 6.28 -2.66
CA ALA A 567 -15.70 4.93 -2.70
C ALA A 567 -14.32 4.88 -3.35
N ASN A 568 -14.07 5.69 -4.38
CA ASN A 568 -12.74 5.81 -4.98
C ASN A 568 -11.76 6.43 -3.99
N VAL A 569 -12.14 7.47 -3.25
CA VAL A 569 -11.37 8.03 -2.13
C VAL A 569 -11.08 6.98 -1.04
N ALA A 570 -12.05 6.12 -0.70
CA ALA A 570 -11.80 5.01 0.22
C ALA A 570 -10.78 4.02 -0.36
N LEU A 571 -11.03 3.46 -1.54
CA LEU A 571 -10.13 2.51 -2.22
C LEU A 571 -8.73 3.09 -2.48
N ALA A 572 -8.63 4.40 -2.68
CA ALA A 572 -7.40 5.17 -2.73
C ALA A 572 -6.66 5.16 -1.39
N THR A 573 -7.34 5.44 -0.27
CA THR A 573 -6.70 5.48 1.07
C THR A 573 -5.97 4.19 1.43
N GLU A 574 -6.33 3.03 0.88
CA GLU A 574 -5.63 1.79 1.21
C GLU A 574 -4.48 1.41 0.25
N LEU A 575 -4.47 1.93 -0.99
CA LEU A 575 -3.57 1.43 -2.05
C LEU A 575 -2.90 2.49 -2.93
N GLN A 576 -3.38 3.74 -3.00
CA GLN A 576 -2.78 4.74 -3.89
C GLN A 576 -1.49 5.34 -3.34
N ARG A 577 -0.56 5.55 -4.28
CA ARG A 577 0.49 6.57 -4.23
C ARG A 577 0.28 7.37 -5.49
N GLU A 578 0.23 8.69 -5.37
CA GLU A 578 0.11 9.56 -6.53
C GLU A 578 1.51 10.07 -6.88
N ASP A 579 1.81 10.04 -8.17
CA ASP A 579 2.90 10.81 -8.74
C ASP A 579 2.32 12.21 -8.98
N GLU A 580 2.72 13.20 -8.18
CA GLU A 580 2.29 14.59 -8.37
C GLU A 580 2.78 15.09 -9.74
N GLU A 581 1.87 15.31 -10.70
CA GLU A 581 2.19 16.00 -11.95
C GLU A 581 2.09 17.52 -11.74
N PRO A 582 3.17 18.30 -11.97
CA PRO A 582 3.16 19.74 -11.74
C PRO A 582 2.43 20.50 -12.87
N GLU A 583 1.58 21.46 -12.50
CA GLU A 583 0.75 22.29 -13.41
C GLU A 583 1.54 22.94 -14.58
N ASP A 584 2.83 23.23 -14.38
CA ASP A 584 3.73 23.84 -15.38
C ASP A 584 4.13 22.90 -16.56
N GLY A 585 3.62 21.67 -16.61
CA GLY A 585 3.80 20.75 -17.74
C GLY A 585 5.25 20.28 -17.98
N LYS A 586 6.12 20.44 -16.98
CA LYS A 586 7.52 19.99 -17.00
C LYS A 586 7.81 19.16 -15.74
N PRO A 587 8.06 17.85 -15.86
CA PRO A 587 8.36 17.02 -14.69
C PRO A 587 9.65 17.53 -14.03
N GLN A 588 9.56 17.90 -12.76
CA GLN A 588 10.75 18.21 -11.98
C GLN A 588 11.56 16.92 -11.82
N SER A 589 12.86 16.97 -12.15
CA SER A 589 13.74 15.82 -11.92
C SER A 589 14.04 15.70 -10.42
N GLN A 590 13.47 14.69 -9.76
CA GLN A 590 13.55 14.47 -8.31
C GLN A 590 13.84 13.01 -7.96
N VAL A 591 14.66 12.76 -6.93
CA VAL A 591 15.00 11.39 -6.49
C VAL A 591 13.80 10.74 -5.79
N THR A 592 13.50 9.48 -6.12
CA THR A 592 12.36 8.76 -5.53
C THR A 592 12.76 7.99 -4.28
N ILE A 593 12.33 8.42 -3.09
CA ILE A 593 12.41 7.61 -1.87
C ILE A 593 11.13 6.78 -1.77
N SER A 594 11.24 5.48 -1.48
CA SER A 594 10.07 4.63 -1.28
C SER A 594 10.36 3.47 -0.31
N THR A 595 9.33 2.69 0.02
CA THR A 595 9.53 1.39 0.67
C THR A 595 9.60 0.27 -0.37
N ILE A 596 10.27 -0.84 -0.07
CA ILE A 596 10.39 -1.97 -1.03
C ILE A 596 8.99 -2.50 -1.42
N HIS A 597 8.07 -2.62 -0.47
CA HIS A 597 6.65 -2.96 -0.70
C HIS A 597 5.91 -1.97 -1.61
N ALA A 598 6.39 -0.73 -1.70
CA ALA A 598 5.83 0.32 -2.54
C ALA A 598 6.51 0.44 -3.92
N ALA A 599 7.69 -0.17 -4.08
CA ALA A 599 8.42 -0.26 -5.34
C ALA A 599 8.02 -1.44 -6.24
N LYS A 600 7.19 -2.38 -5.75
CA LYS A 600 6.64 -3.48 -6.56
C LYS A 600 5.90 -2.92 -7.79
N GLY A 601 6.06 -3.59 -8.93
CA GLY A 601 5.60 -3.12 -10.25
C GLY A 601 6.62 -2.21 -10.95
N LEU A 602 7.08 -1.17 -10.25
CA LEU A 602 7.99 -0.13 -10.75
C LEU A 602 9.41 -0.65 -11.09
N GLU A 603 10.22 0.23 -11.69
CA GLU A 603 11.63 0.03 -12.06
C GLU A 603 12.36 1.38 -12.25
N TRP A 604 13.69 1.40 -12.07
CA TRP A 604 14.54 2.58 -12.23
C TRP A 604 15.93 2.23 -12.78
N PRO A 605 16.61 3.15 -13.50
CA PRO A 605 18.00 3.00 -13.89
C PRO A 605 18.97 2.72 -12.74
N VAL A 606 18.80 3.42 -11.60
CA VAL A 606 19.67 3.31 -10.42
C VAL A 606 18.84 3.07 -9.16
N VAL A 607 19.21 2.05 -8.38
CA VAL A 607 18.53 1.71 -7.12
C VAL A 607 19.52 1.59 -5.96
N PHE A 608 19.20 2.23 -4.84
CA PHE A 608 19.85 2.04 -3.54
C PHE A 608 18.94 1.25 -2.59
N VAL A 609 19.48 0.24 -1.92
CA VAL A 609 18.83 -0.53 -0.85
C VAL A 609 19.68 -0.41 0.44
N PRO A 610 19.49 0.66 1.23
CA PRO A 610 20.22 0.85 2.48
C PRO A 610 19.69 -0.02 3.61
N ALA A 611 20.40 -0.01 4.74
CA ALA A 611 20.04 -0.75 5.95
C ALA A 611 19.91 -2.27 5.73
N ALA A 612 20.77 -2.86 4.89
CA ALA A 612 20.82 -4.30 4.58
C ALA A 612 21.45 -5.14 5.72
N TYR A 613 20.96 -4.96 6.94
CA TYR A 613 21.40 -5.64 8.17
C TYR A 613 20.29 -6.49 8.80
N GLU A 614 20.69 -7.50 9.57
CA GLU A 614 19.81 -8.39 10.31
C GLU A 614 18.92 -7.64 11.31
N GLY A 615 17.63 -7.94 11.34
CA GLY A 615 16.62 -7.18 12.08
C GLY A 615 15.98 -6.06 11.27
N CYS A 616 16.60 -5.63 10.17
CA CYS A 616 16.01 -4.80 9.12
C CYS A 616 15.66 -5.64 7.88
N ILE A 617 16.64 -6.31 7.26
CA ILE A 617 16.43 -7.27 6.16
C ILE A 617 17.25 -8.53 6.48
N PRO A 618 16.63 -9.62 7.00
CA PRO A 618 15.21 -9.76 7.32
C PRO A 618 14.79 -8.91 8.52
N HIS A 619 13.55 -8.44 8.50
CA HIS A 619 12.97 -7.67 9.59
C HIS A 619 12.78 -8.51 10.86
N SER A 620 13.10 -7.92 12.01
CA SER A 620 13.07 -8.55 13.36
C SER A 620 11.72 -9.12 13.82
N ARG A 621 10.65 -8.93 13.05
CA ARG A 621 9.29 -9.45 13.31
C ARG A 621 8.71 -10.26 12.14
N ALA A 622 9.53 -10.69 11.19
CA ALA A 622 9.08 -11.56 10.11
C ALA A 622 8.82 -12.98 10.64
N GLU A 623 7.64 -13.52 10.39
CA GLU A 623 7.29 -14.92 10.67
C GLU A 623 7.80 -15.85 9.55
N ASP A 624 7.88 -15.33 8.33
CA ASP A 624 8.43 -15.97 7.13
C ASP A 624 9.73 -15.27 6.72
N THR A 625 10.87 -15.94 6.91
CA THR A 625 12.18 -15.44 6.50
C THR A 625 12.36 -15.39 4.98
N ASP A 626 11.67 -16.25 4.24
CA ASP A 626 11.75 -16.31 2.79
C ASP A 626 10.82 -15.28 2.13
N GLU A 627 9.83 -14.72 2.84
CA GLU A 627 9.13 -13.50 2.43
C GLU A 627 10.05 -12.27 2.49
N GLU A 628 10.90 -12.15 3.50
CA GLU A 628 11.94 -11.10 3.54
C GLU A 628 13.03 -11.30 2.48
N ARG A 629 13.31 -12.55 2.09
CA ARG A 629 14.20 -12.87 0.95
C ARG A 629 13.57 -12.46 -0.38
N ARG A 630 12.30 -12.82 -0.61
CA ARG A 630 11.48 -12.36 -1.75
C ARG A 630 11.41 -10.83 -1.79
N LEU A 631 11.31 -10.16 -0.65
CA LEU A 631 11.36 -8.71 -0.54
C LEU A 631 12.70 -8.13 -1.01
N LEU A 632 13.84 -8.69 -0.58
CA LEU A 632 15.16 -8.26 -1.08
C LEU A 632 15.32 -8.53 -2.58
N TYR A 633 14.89 -9.69 -3.07
CA TYR A 633 14.88 -10.04 -4.50
C TYR A 633 14.03 -9.06 -5.32
N VAL A 634 12.84 -8.67 -4.83
CA VAL A 634 12.01 -7.62 -5.43
C VAL A 634 12.79 -6.30 -5.51
N ALA A 635 13.43 -5.86 -4.41
CA ALA A 635 14.19 -4.61 -4.38
C ALA A 635 15.32 -4.57 -5.42
N MET A 636 16.13 -5.64 -5.49
CA MET A 636 17.24 -5.74 -6.45
C MET A 636 16.75 -5.72 -7.90
N THR A 637 15.66 -6.43 -8.19
CA THR A 637 15.05 -6.53 -9.54
C THR A 637 14.20 -5.31 -9.94
N ARG A 638 14.25 -4.22 -9.16
CA ARG A 638 13.80 -2.89 -9.60
C ARG A 638 14.87 -2.16 -10.42
N ALA A 639 16.15 -2.52 -10.24
CA ALA A 639 17.27 -1.86 -10.90
C ALA A 639 17.42 -2.31 -12.37
N GLN A 640 17.60 -1.36 -13.28
CA GLN A 640 17.93 -1.64 -14.67
C GLN A 640 19.45 -1.73 -14.88
N ALA A 641 20.19 -0.65 -14.58
CA ALA A 641 21.61 -0.53 -14.91
C ALA A 641 22.54 -0.63 -13.69
N LEU A 642 22.24 0.09 -12.60
CA LEU A 642 23.08 0.17 -11.41
C LEU A 642 22.30 -0.22 -10.14
N LEU A 643 22.91 -1.07 -9.31
CA LEU A 643 22.35 -1.50 -8.03
C LEU A 643 23.38 -1.31 -6.91
N TYR A 644 22.94 -0.59 -5.88
CA TYR A 644 23.69 -0.28 -4.67
C TYR A 644 22.96 -0.83 -3.45
N MET A 645 23.68 -1.52 -2.58
CA MET A 645 23.21 -1.96 -1.27
C MET A 645 24.19 -1.46 -0.21
N SER A 646 23.70 -1.13 0.98
CA SER A 646 24.57 -0.69 2.07
C SER A 646 24.17 -1.24 3.43
N CYS A 647 25.18 -1.46 4.25
CA CYS A 647 25.09 -1.89 5.62
C CYS A 647 25.92 -0.91 6.46
N PRO A 648 25.29 -0.07 7.31
CA PRO A 648 26.05 0.64 8.34
C PRO A 648 26.60 -0.39 9.35
N THR A 649 27.56 -0.01 10.18
CA THR A 649 27.98 -0.81 11.34
C THR A 649 27.20 -0.43 12.61
N LYS A 650 26.64 0.79 12.65
CA LYS A 650 25.76 1.30 13.71
C LYS A 650 24.45 1.82 13.13
N ASN A 651 23.31 1.34 13.65
CA ASN A 651 21.98 1.76 13.18
C ASN A 651 21.60 3.20 13.63
N SER A 652 20.38 3.64 13.29
CA SER A 652 19.84 4.95 13.68
C SER A 652 19.72 5.16 15.20
N GLN A 653 19.68 4.09 15.99
CA GLN A 653 19.67 4.10 17.45
C GLN A 653 21.08 3.96 18.06
N ARG A 654 22.12 3.91 17.21
CA ARG A 654 23.55 3.69 17.54
C ARG A 654 23.88 2.29 18.06
N GLU A 655 23.00 1.32 17.88
CA GLU A 655 23.22 -0.09 18.18
C GLU A 655 24.10 -0.73 17.09
N GLY A 656 24.94 -1.69 17.46
CA GLY A 656 25.76 -2.46 16.51
C GLY A 656 24.90 -3.34 15.60
N THR A 657 25.34 -3.56 14.36
CA THR A 657 24.56 -4.27 13.33
C THR A 657 25.38 -5.37 12.62
N THR A 658 24.71 -6.46 12.27
CA THR A 658 25.24 -7.59 11.51
C THR A 658 24.73 -7.55 10.07
N LEU A 659 25.62 -7.80 9.09
CA LEU A 659 25.23 -7.87 7.67
C LEU A 659 24.13 -8.92 7.47
N SER A 660 23.14 -8.62 6.63
CA SER A 660 22.04 -9.53 6.30
C SER A 660 22.50 -10.97 6.01
N PRO A 661 21.87 -12.01 6.60
CA PRO A 661 22.20 -13.40 6.32
C PRO A 661 22.01 -13.78 4.84
N PHE A 662 21.15 -13.08 4.11
CA PHE A 662 20.97 -13.30 2.67
C PHE A 662 22.21 -12.89 1.85
N LEU A 663 22.98 -11.92 2.36
CA LEU A 663 24.15 -11.32 1.72
C LEU A 663 25.49 -11.86 2.23
N SER A 664 25.51 -12.63 3.33
CA SER A 664 26.74 -13.18 3.93
C SER A 664 27.22 -14.49 3.28
N THR A 665 26.40 -15.09 2.41
CA THR A 665 26.68 -16.35 1.70
C THR A 665 27.88 -16.24 0.75
N LYS A 666 28.78 -17.24 0.78
CA LYS A 666 30.05 -17.28 0.01
C LYS A 666 29.92 -17.20 -1.52
N ASN A 667 28.74 -17.45 -2.09
CA ASN A 667 28.49 -17.30 -3.52
C ASN A 667 28.09 -15.86 -3.84
N VAL A 668 27.04 -15.36 -3.20
CA VAL A 668 26.60 -13.95 -3.25
C VAL A 668 27.77 -12.96 -3.04
N GLY A 669 28.67 -13.25 -2.09
CA GLY A 669 29.87 -12.42 -1.85
C GLY A 669 30.91 -12.37 -2.99
N LYS A 670 30.79 -13.19 -4.04
CA LYS A 670 31.59 -13.10 -5.29
C LYS A 670 30.88 -12.26 -6.36
N SER A 671 29.55 -12.21 -6.28
CA SER A 671 28.65 -11.52 -7.21
C SER A 671 28.39 -10.05 -6.81
N LEU A 672 29.13 -9.55 -5.80
CA LEU A 672 29.03 -8.20 -5.25
C LEU A 672 30.42 -7.55 -5.11
N THR A 673 30.51 -6.24 -5.33
CA THR A 673 31.72 -5.43 -5.07
C THR A 673 31.57 -4.59 -3.81
N ASN A 674 32.65 -4.36 -3.06
CA ASN A 674 32.64 -3.51 -1.85
C ASN A 674 32.84 -2.00 -2.15
N LYS A 675 32.91 -1.62 -3.43
CA LYS A 675 33.21 -0.27 -3.92
C LYS A 675 32.36 0.05 -5.15
N GLY A 676 31.87 1.29 -5.23
CA GLY A 676 31.17 1.84 -6.40
C GLY A 676 31.97 1.76 -7.70
N PRO A 677 31.30 1.60 -8.86
CA PRO A 677 31.95 1.34 -10.15
C PRO A 677 32.75 2.55 -10.68
N THR A 678 33.88 2.26 -11.33
CA THR A 678 34.62 3.25 -12.12
C THR A 678 33.86 3.54 -13.42
N MET A 679 33.47 4.80 -13.59
CA MET A 679 32.70 5.25 -14.76
C MET A 679 33.65 5.60 -15.93
N GLY A 680 34.20 4.56 -16.55
CA GLY A 680 34.91 4.66 -17.83
C GLY A 680 33.93 4.67 -19.01
N SER A 681 34.41 5.09 -20.19
CA SER A 681 33.58 5.17 -21.41
C SER A 681 32.83 3.86 -21.72
N ASN A 682 33.47 2.69 -21.54
CA ASN A 682 32.80 1.39 -21.71
C ASN A 682 31.60 1.23 -20.76
N THR A 683 31.75 1.58 -19.48
CA THR A 683 30.69 1.53 -18.47
C THR A 683 29.51 2.44 -18.84
N VAL A 684 29.80 3.67 -19.28
CA VAL A 684 28.76 4.62 -19.71
C VAL A 684 28.05 4.14 -20.98
N ASN A 685 28.78 3.55 -21.93
CA ASN A 685 28.21 2.92 -23.12
C ASN A 685 27.35 1.68 -22.81
N ASP A 686 27.71 0.88 -21.79
CA ASP A 686 26.88 -0.24 -21.32
C ASP A 686 25.58 0.28 -20.68
N ILE A 687 25.66 1.31 -19.82
CA ILE A 687 24.48 1.97 -19.22
C ILE A 687 23.57 2.55 -20.33
N SER A 688 24.13 3.29 -21.29
CA SER A 688 23.40 3.83 -22.45
C SER A 688 22.67 2.73 -23.23
N ARG A 689 23.33 1.59 -23.49
CA ARG A 689 22.72 0.45 -24.19
C ARG A 689 21.62 -0.25 -23.38
N ILE A 690 21.81 -0.45 -22.08
CA ILE A 690 20.78 -1.04 -21.18
C ILE A 690 19.52 -0.15 -21.16
N LEU A 691 19.72 1.16 -21.00
CA LEU A 691 18.63 2.15 -20.89
C LEU A 691 18.05 2.58 -22.24
N ARG A 692 18.62 2.12 -23.36
CA ARG A 692 18.26 2.52 -24.75
C ARG A 692 18.33 4.04 -24.97
N ARG A 693 19.26 4.71 -24.29
CA ARG A 693 19.53 6.15 -24.41
C ARG A 693 20.77 6.41 -25.26
N GLY A 694 20.86 7.57 -25.89
CA GLY A 694 22.09 8.00 -26.58
C GLY A 694 23.28 8.06 -25.60
N SER A 695 24.50 7.76 -26.08
CA SER A 695 25.70 7.97 -25.26
C SER A 695 25.96 9.47 -25.14
N PRO A 696 26.31 9.99 -23.94
CA PRO A 696 26.78 11.37 -23.79
C PRO A 696 28.11 11.57 -24.54
N LEU A 697 28.40 12.82 -24.89
CA LEU A 697 29.67 13.24 -25.43
C LEU A 697 30.72 13.34 -24.32
N GLU A 698 31.99 13.05 -24.65
CA GLU A 698 33.09 13.12 -23.68
C GLU A 698 33.24 14.53 -23.07
N ALA A 699 32.94 15.58 -23.84
CA ALA A 699 32.91 16.96 -23.36
C ALA A 699 31.85 17.19 -22.26
N GLU A 700 30.65 16.60 -22.39
CA GLU A 700 29.56 16.70 -21.41
C GLU A 700 29.90 15.96 -20.11
N VAL A 701 30.55 14.79 -20.23
CA VAL A 701 31.08 14.04 -19.10
C VAL A 701 32.22 14.79 -18.40
N VAL A 702 33.12 15.42 -19.15
CA VAL A 702 34.19 16.27 -18.58
C VAL A 702 33.59 17.48 -17.87
N GLU A 703 32.58 18.14 -18.46
CA GLU A 703 31.89 19.29 -17.86
C GLU A 703 31.13 18.94 -16.58
N ALA A 704 30.22 17.97 -16.63
CA ALA A 704 29.40 17.57 -15.50
C ALA A 704 30.21 16.94 -14.36
N SER A 705 31.45 16.48 -14.62
CA SER A 705 32.35 15.96 -13.60
C SER A 705 33.29 17.01 -12.96
N LYS A 706 33.23 18.29 -13.36
CA LYS A 706 34.04 19.38 -12.76
C LYS A 706 33.71 19.64 -11.29
N SER A 707 32.44 19.52 -10.90
CA SER A 707 31.94 19.80 -9.55
C SER A 707 32.10 18.62 -8.57
N LEU A 708 32.63 17.48 -9.02
CA LEU A 708 32.75 16.27 -8.20
C LEU A 708 34.03 16.27 -7.34
N GLN A 709 33.87 16.16 -6.02
CA GLN A 709 35.02 16.02 -5.10
C GLN A 709 35.87 14.77 -5.33
N SER A 710 35.31 13.70 -5.92
CA SER A 710 36.05 12.51 -6.34
C SER A 710 35.37 11.84 -7.53
N ARG A 711 36.18 11.26 -8.43
CA ARG A 711 35.72 10.41 -9.54
C ARG A 711 35.47 8.97 -9.10
N GLU A 712 35.90 8.61 -7.89
CA GLU A 712 35.97 7.25 -7.38
C GLU A 712 35.28 7.13 -6.02
N ASP A 713 34.66 5.98 -5.75
CA ASP A 713 34.16 5.67 -4.40
C ASP A 713 35.33 5.37 -3.46
N ASN A 714 35.93 6.44 -2.92
CA ASN A 714 37.09 6.43 -2.03
C ASN A 714 36.96 7.40 -0.83
N LEU A 715 35.82 8.09 -0.70
CA LEU A 715 35.57 9.05 0.39
C LEU A 715 35.49 8.35 1.76
N TRP A 716 34.96 7.12 1.82
CA TRP A 716 34.91 6.31 3.06
C TRP A 716 35.71 5.00 2.93
N PRO A 717 36.33 4.51 4.02
CA PRO A 717 37.04 3.22 4.02
C PRO A 717 36.16 2.05 3.53
N LEU A 718 36.77 1.05 2.88
CA LEU A 718 36.04 -0.13 2.35
C LEU A 718 35.62 -1.13 3.45
N ASN A 719 36.24 -1.06 4.63
CA ASN A 719 35.93 -1.89 5.80
C ASN A 719 34.82 -1.30 6.70
N GLY A 720 34.47 -0.01 6.54
CA GLY A 720 33.46 0.67 7.36
C GLY A 720 33.95 1.17 8.73
N GLU A 721 35.27 1.34 8.92
CA GLU A 721 35.87 1.83 10.18
C GLU A 721 35.75 3.35 10.39
N GLU A 722 35.78 3.77 11.65
CA GLU A 722 35.49 5.16 12.10
C GLU A 722 36.73 6.08 12.10
N ASP A 723 37.16 6.58 10.93
CA ASP A 723 37.89 7.86 10.87
C ASP A 723 36.90 9.04 10.75
N ILE A 724 36.18 9.28 11.84
CA ILE A 724 35.18 10.35 11.94
C ILE A 724 35.83 11.73 11.71
N LYS A 725 37.09 11.92 12.10
CA LYS A 725 37.78 13.21 11.96
C LYS A 725 38.08 13.54 10.50
N ALA A 726 38.61 12.58 9.74
CA ALA A 726 38.82 12.77 8.30
C ALA A 726 37.48 12.90 7.54
N VAL A 727 36.41 12.22 7.97
CA VAL A 727 35.08 12.36 7.35
C VAL A 727 34.46 13.74 7.62
N GLN A 728 34.39 14.18 8.88
CA GLN A 728 33.81 15.49 9.22
C GLN A 728 34.61 16.64 8.60
N ALA A 729 35.95 16.59 8.59
CA ALA A 729 36.77 17.62 7.94
C ALA A 729 36.52 17.75 6.43
N ARG A 730 36.18 16.65 5.75
CA ARG A 730 35.78 16.67 4.33
C ARG A 730 34.37 17.21 4.13
N TRP A 731 33.41 16.87 5.00
CA TRP A 731 32.05 17.40 4.86
C TRP A 731 31.92 18.89 5.25
N SER A 732 32.64 19.37 6.27
CA SER A 732 32.71 20.81 6.56
C SER A 732 33.36 21.63 5.43
N LYS A 733 34.07 20.97 4.50
CA LYS A 733 34.49 21.58 3.24
C LYS A 733 33.40 21.47 2.16
N TRP A 734 32.66 20.35 2.08
CA TRP A 734 31.49 20.21 1.20
C TRP A 734 30.46 21.32 1.43
N ASP A 735 30.07 21.56 2.69
CA ASP A 735 29.11 22.61 3.05
C ASP A 735 29.60 24.03 2.69
N ALA A 736 30.92 24.23 2.57
CA ALA A 736 31.54 25.50 2.20
C ALA A 736 31.70 25.67 0.67
N ASP A 737 32.10 24.61 -0.04
CA ASP A 737 32.26 24.62 -1.50
C ASP A 737 30.87 24.72 -2.19
N VAL A 738 29.87 23.95 -1.75
CA VAL A 738 28.49 24.00 -2.30
C VAL A 738 27.75 25.30 -1.93
N GLY A 739 28.13 25.94 -0.83
CA GLY A 739 27.59 27.25 -0.44
C GLY A 739 28.05 28.43 -1.30
N ASN A 740 28.94 28.21 -2.28
CA ASN A 740 29.70 29.29 -2.93
C ASN A 740 29.61 29.33 -4.48
N GLU A 741 28.87 28.42 -5.12
CA GLU A 741 28.52 28.56 -6.55
C GLU A 741 27.27 29.43 -6.75
N HIS A 742 27.23 30.15 -7.89
CA HIS A 742 26.41 31.35 -8.05
C HIS A 742 24.89 31.18 -7.84
N VAL A 743 24.37 31.70 -6.72
CA VAL A 743 22.96 32.09 -6.59
C VAL A 743 22.68 33.27 -7.53
N ALA A 744 22.28 32.97 -8.76
CA ALA A 744 21.94 33.95 -9.77
C ALA A 744 20.68 34.74 -9.37
N LYS A 745 20.86 36.01 -8.97
CA LYS A 745 19.75 36.92 -8.67
C LYS A 745 18.85 37.08 -9.91
N ARG A 746 17.54 36.84 -9.73
CA ARG A 746 16.49 37.01 -10.74
C ARG A 746 16.74 38.23 -11.63
N ARG A 747 17.02 38.02 -12.92
CA ARG A 747 16.83 39.04 -13.98
C ARG A 747 15.55 38.73 -14.74
N ARG A 748 14.69 39.74 -14.82
CA ARG A 748 13.40 39.70 -15.50
C ARG A 748 13.63 40.04 -16.98
N ILE A 749 13.44 39.08 -17.87
CA ILE A 749 13.41 39.37 -19.31
C ILE A 749 12.04 39.96 -19.67
N LYS A 750 12.04 40.92 -20.58
CA LYS A 750 10.91 41.38 -21.36
C LYS A 750 11.41 41.59 -22.78
N ASP A 751 10.76 40.95 -23.74
CA ASP A 751 10.80 41.38 -25.14
C ASP A 751 9.79 42.54 -25.31
N GLY A 752 9.97 43.48 -26.26
CA GLY A 752 11.10 43.61 -27.18
C GLY A 752 11.01 44.92 -27.99
N GLU A 753 11.46 44.85 -29.25
CA GLU A 753 11.36 45.84 -30.34
C GLU A 753 12.36 47.04 -30.40
N ASN A 754 13.25 46.93 -31.40
CA ASN A 754 13.61 47.92 -32.44
C ASN A 754 14.47 49.19 -32.15
N VAL A 755 15.58 49.27 -32.93
CA VAL A 755 16.11 50.47 -33.66
C VAL A 755 16.76 51.58 -32.78
N ASP A 756 18.01 52.06 -33.01
CA ASP A 756 18.97 51.83 -34.10
C ASP A 756 20.47 52.07 -33.73
N TYR A 757 21.37 51.53 -34.58
CA TYR A 757 22.75 51.94 -34.94
C TYR A 757 23.87 52.48 -33.96
N VAL A 758 25.11 52.08 -34.32
CA VAL A 758 26.43 52.79 -34.19
C VAL A 758 27.27 52.71 -32.87
N VAL A 759 28.34 51.90 -32.96
CA VAL A 759 29.76 52.13 -32.52
C VAL A 759 30.10 52.48 -31.05
N GLY A 760 30.86 51.58 -30.40
CA GLY A 760 32.28 51.92 -30.13
C GLY A 760 32.85 51.89 -28.71
N ILE A 761 33.66 50.86 -28.43
CA ILE A 761 34.92 50.89 -27.64
C ILE A 761 34.89 51.49 -26.21
N SER A 762 34.96 50.57 -25.24
CA SER A 762 35.79 50.58 -24.03
C SER A 762 36.49 51.87 -23.58
N SER A 763 36.25 52.29 -22.33
CA SER A 763 37.26 52.14 -21.25
C SER A 763 36.67 52.45 -19.86
N ALA A 764 37.36 51.99 -18.81
CA ALA A 764 36.92 52.15 -17.43
C ALA A 764 37.30 53.52 -16.84
N CYS A 765 36.48 54.02 -15.92
CA CYS A 765 36.97 54.83 -14.80
C CYS A 765 36.01 54.72 -13.60
N SER A 766 36.52 54.94 -12.39
CA SER A 766 35.75 54.86 -11.15
C SER A 766 36.18 55.94 -10.16
N LEU A 767 35.25 56.82 -9.74
CA LEU A 767 35.04 57.17 -8.33
C LEU A 767 33.79 58.05 -8.11
N SER A 768 33.10 57.80 -7.00
CA SER A 768 32.29 58.71 -6.14
C SER A 768 31.69 60.04 -6.68
N THR A 769 30.43 60.32 -6.30
CA THR A 769 30.04 61.52 -5.49
C THR A 769 28.59 61.46 -4.92
N LEU A 770 28.50 61.56 -3.59
CA LEU A 770 27.49 62.15 -2.68
C LEU A 770 25.96 62.31 -3.00
N ARG A 771 25.18 62.08 -1.91
CA ARG A 771 24.01 62.86 -1.36
C ARG A 771 22.54 62.58 -1.77
N ASN A 772 21.84 61.94 -0.83
CA ASN A 772 20.70 62.46 -0.02
C ASN A 772 19.38 62.98 -0.64
N ALA A 773 18.32 62.20 -0.37
CA ALA A 773 17.09 62.57 0.37
C ALA A 773 15.91 63.35 -0.27
N THR A 774 14.71 62.75 -0.12
CA THR A 774 13.31 63.27 0.12
C THR A 774 12.31 62.21 -0.42
N THR A 775 10.99 62.15 -0.16
CA THR A 775 10.12 62.35 1.03
C THR A 775 8.76 61.62 0.73
N MET A 776 7.91 61.37 1.73
CA MET A 776 6.59 60.68 1.64
C MET A 776 5.59 61.31 0.62
N GLN A 777 4.54 60.68 0.08
CA GLN A 777 3.44 59.91 0.73
C GLN A 777 2.59 59.01 -0.23
N ARG A 778 1.86 58.04 0.38
CA ARG A 778 0.46 57.59 0.10
C ARG A 778 0.04 56.83 -1.20
N SER A 779 -0.41 55.57 -1.01
CA SER A 779 -1.67 54.90 -1.48
C SER A 779 -2.19 55.09 -2.93
N SER A 780 -2.67 54.05 -3.68
CA SER A 780 -3.07 52.66 -3.31
C SER A 780 -3.32 51.71 -4.53
N THR A 781 -3.75 50.47 -4.22
CA THR A 781 -4.61 49.51 -4.98
C THR A 781 -4.05 48.56 -6.07
N PHE A 782 -4.51 47.29 -5.99
CA PHE A 782 -4.37 46.08 -6.87
C PHE A 782 -2.93 45.61 -7.23
N SER A 783 -2.48 44.39 -6.85
CA SER A 783 -2.87 43.02 -7.32
C SER A 783 -2.41 42.72 -8.76
N CYS A 784 -1.80 41.58 -9.12
CA CYS A 784 -1.24 40.40 -8.41
C CYS A 784 -0.19 39.74 -9.38
N ASN A 785 0.41 38.55 -9.25
CA ASN A 785 0.42 37.45 -8.26
C ASN A 785 1.80 36.71 -8.31
N GLY A 786 2.01 35.60 -7.57
CA GLY A 786 2.97 34.54 -7.93
C GLY A 786 3.92 34.06 -6.82
N SER A 787 3.56 32.96 -6.15
CA SER A 787 4.31 32.36 -5.03
C SER A 787 4.32 30.82 -5.07
N ASN A 788 5.50 30.22 -5.22
CA ASN A 788 5.65 28.76 -5.10
C ASN A 788 5.74 28.34 -3.63
N GLY A 789 5.04 27.28 -3.24
CA GLY A 789 5.16 26.67 -1.91
C GLY A 789 6.51 25.98 -1.72
N PHE A 790 7.39 26.57 -0.91
CA PHE A 790 8.62 25.95 -0.43
C PHE A 790 8.66 25.99 1.11
N ILE A 791 8.50 24.84 1.76
CA ILE A 791 8.77 24.70 3.20
C ILE A 791 10.30 24.72 3.38
N SER A 792 10.87 25.91 3.52
CA SER A 792 12.31 26.05 3.79
C SER A 792 12.68 25.43 5.15
N ALA A 793 13.85 24.80 5.25
CA ALA A 793 14.31 24.16 6.49
C ALA A 793 14.39 25.12 7.70
N ALA A 794 14.37 26.44 7.48
CA ALA A 794 14.35 27.45 8.53
C ALA A 794 13.07 27.43 9.38
N SER A 795 11.88 27.20 8.80
CA SER A 795 10.63 27.13 9.58
C SER A 795 10.59 25.88 10.46
N GLN A 796 11.09 24.76 9.93
CA GLN A 796 11.18 23.49 10.67
C GLN A 796 12.23 23.55 11.78
N LEU A 797 13.36 24.26 11.56
CA LEU A 797 14.32 24.57 12.63
C LEU A 797 13.70 25.43 13.73
N GLN A 798 12.95 26.48 13.38
CA GLN A 798 12.26 27.33 14.36
C GLN A 798 11.24 26.55 15.19
N GLN A 799 10.46 25.64 14.60
CA GLN A 799 9.57 24.75 15.35
C GLN A 799 10.35 23.86 16.34
N VAL A 800 11.45 23.24 15.90
CA VAL A 800 12.29 22.37 16.76
C VAL A 800 13.00 23.16 17.88
N GLU A 801 13.38 24.43 17.64
CA GLU A 801 13.88 25.32 18.69
C GLU A 801 12.79 25.70 19.70
N HIS A 802 11.56 25.91 19.22
CA HIS A 802 10.41 26.20 20.08
C HIS A 802 10.03 24.99 20.96
N GLU A 803 10.08 23.76 20.43
CA GLU A 803 9.90 22.53 21.20
C GLU A 803 11.02 22.31 22.24
N LYS A 804 12.28 22.61 21.88
CA LYS A 804 13.42 22.58 22.82
C LYS A 804 13.25 23.64 23.92
N ALA A 805 12.76 24.84 23.60
CA ALA A 805 12.50 25.88 24.59
C ALA A 805 11.35 25.49 25.56
N MET A 806 10.30 24.84 25.06
CA MET A 806 9.21 24.33 25.88
C MET A 806 9.68 23.19 26.81
N THR A 807 10.41 22.21 26.28
CA THR A 807 10.95 21.11 27.09
C THR A 807 12.02 21.57 28.09
N ALA A 808 12.84 22.58 27.76
CA ALA A 808 13.75 23.22 28.71
C ALA A 808 13.00 23.89 29.87
N LYS A 809 11.93 24.67 29.58
CA LYS A 809 11.09 25.28 30.62
C LYS A 809 10.43 24.24 31.54
N SER A 810 10.00 23.09 31.01
CA SER A 810 9.42 22.02 31.83
C SER A 810 10.40 21.36 32.81
N LYS A 811 11.71 21.38 32.52
CA LYS A 811 12.75 20.81 33.40
C LYS A 811 13.31 21.79 34.45
N ALA A 812 12.93 23.07 34.40
CA ALA A 812 13.44 24.10 35.32
C ALA A 812 12.69 24.17 36.67
N LEU A 813 11.67 23.33 36.90
CA LEU A 813 10.74 23.45 38.04
C LEU A 813 10.88 22.36 39.13
N THR A 814 11.84 21.44 39.02
CA THR A 814 12.15 20.44 40.07
C THR A 814 13.65 20.34 40.28
N GLY A 815 14.18 21.10 41.26
CA GLY A 815 15.62 21.28 41.45
C GLY A 815 16.09 21.11 42.90
N GLU A 816 16.15 19.87 43.37
CA GLU A 816 16.99 19.46 44.51
C GLU A 816 17.73 18.14 44.14
N GLY A 817 18.99 17.90 44.52
CA GLY A 817 19.90 18.79 45.26
C GLY A 817 20.89 18.05 46.17
N ARG A 818 21.82 17.26 45.62
CA ARG A 818 22.99 16.73 46.37
C ARG A 818 24.14 16.28 45.46
N GLY A 819 25.37 16.50 45.95
CA GLY A 819 26.63 16.19 45.27
C GLY A 819 27.20 14.80 45.58
N PRO A 820 28.42 14.49 45.09
CA PRO A 820 28.91 13.13 44.93
C PRO A 820 29.76 12.59 46.08
N LEU A 821 29.77 11.26 46.23
CA LEU A 821 30.85 10.50 46.89
C LEU A 821 31.14 9.23 46.09
N SER A 822 32.41 8.96 45.82
CA SER A 822 32.91 7.68 45.34
C SER A 822 33.36 6.81 46.51
N MET A 823 33.25 5.48 46.42
CA MET A 823 34.11 4.56 47.19
C MET A 823 34.23 3.18 46.54
N VAL A 824 35.37 2.55 46.80
CA VAL A 824 35.76 1.21 46.35
C VAL A 824 35.10 0.14 47.24
N GLY A 825 34.74 -1.02 46.70
CA GLY A 825 34.00 -2.05 47.46
C GLY A 825 34.00 -3.46 46.87
N SER A 826 35.16 -4.02 46.52
CA SER A 826 35.25 -5.42 46.05
C SER A 826 35.19 -6.43 47.20
N ARG A 827 34.37 -7.48 47.07
CA ARG A 827 34.46 -8.71 47.89
C ARG A 827 34.21 -9.98 47.06
N LYS A 828 34.92 -11.04 47.39
CA LYS A 828 34.89 -12.37 46.75
C LYS A 828 34.13 -13.39 47.60
N LEU A 829 33.52 -14.35 46.89
CA LEU A 829 33.41 -15.80 47.17
C LEU A 829 33.21 -16.31 48.61
N ARG A 830 32.32 -17.31 48.73
CA ARG A 830 32.66 -18.57 49.39
C ARG A 830 32.00 -19.75 48.67
N SER A 831 32.61 -20.93 48.76
CA SER A 831 32.27 -22.14 47.98
C SER A 831 32.42 -23.42 48.80
N GLN A 832 31.70 -24.47 48.40
CA GLN A 832 32.05 -25.90 48.47
C GLN A 832 30.94 -26.64 47.65
N GLU A 833 31.22 -27.27 46.52
CA GLU A 833 31.98 -28.52 46.28
C GLU A 833 31.26 -29.79 46.76
N ASN A 834 30.84 -30.63 45.80
CA ASN A 834 31.30 -32.02 45.76
C ASN A 834 31.30 -32.56 44.31
N GLN A 835 31.95 -33.71 44.08
CA GLN A 835 32.41 -34.15 42.75
C GLN A 835 31.56 -35.27 42.11
N GLY A 836 31.71 -35.43 40.79
CA GLY A 836 31.19 -36.59 40.04
C GLY A 836 31.41 -36.44 38.53
N ASN A 837 32.46 -37.07 37.98
CA ASN A 837 32.84 -36.95 36.57
C ASN A 837 33.13 -38.35 35.98
N LEU A 838 32.52 -38.70 34.84
CA LEU A 838 32.84 -39.95 34.13
C LEU A 838 32.46 -39.89 32.65
N MET A 839 33.49 -39.86 31.79
CA MET A 839 33.39 -40.08 30.34
C MET A 839 34.01 -41.42 30.00
N SER A 840 33.21 -42.40 29.59
CA SER A 840 33.53 -43.41 28.55
C SER A 840 32.51 -44.55 28.53
N LEU A 841 31.92 -44.82 27.36
CA LEU A 841 31.38 -46.12 26.96
C LEU A 841 31.08 -46.09 25.45
N TRP A 842 32.03 -46.57 24.65
CA TRP A 842 31.88 -46.71 23.20
C TRP A 842 31.25 -48.07 22.88
N GLY A 843 30.21 -48.10 22.04
CA GLY A 843 29.61 -49.35 21.53
C GLY A 843 29.06 -49.17 20.12
N LYS A 844 29.57 -49.95 19.16
CA LYS A 844 29.12 -49.94 17.75
C LYS A 844 28.36 -51.22 17.42
N SER A 845 27.13 -51.11 16.91
CA SER A 845 26.52 -51.98 15.87
C SER A 845 25.11 -51.46 15.56
N GLY A 846 24.56 -51.53 14.35
CA GLY A 846 25.09 -52.10 13.11
C GLY A 846 24.34 -51.56 11.88
N LYS A 847 24.70 -52.04 10.68
CA LYS A 847 24.04 -51.67 9.42
C LYS A 847 22.81 -52.52 9.16
N SER A 848 21.78 -51.95 8.53
CA SER A 848 20.82 -52.66 7.70
C SER A 848 20.46 -51.80 6.49
N ASN A 849 20.35 -52.40 5.31
CA ASN A 849 19.93 -51.71 4.08
C ASN A 849 18.41 -51.74 3.94
N ALA A 850 17.84 -50.64 3.47
CA ALA A 850 16.54 -50.63 2.80
C ALA A 850 16.53 -49.49 1.77
N ASN A 851 16.80 -49.83 0.50
CA ASN A 851 16.23 -49.05 -0.59
C ASN A 851 14.74 -49.39 -0.63
N ASP A 852 13.89 -48.38 -0.70
CA ASP A 852 12.71 -48.29 -1.58
C ASP A 852 11.69 -47.31 -1.00
N LEU A 853 11.58 -46.14 -1.64
CA LEU A 853 10.39 -45.30 -1.72
C LEU A 853 10.74 -44.10 -2.62
N ALA A 854 10.76 -44.35 -3.93
CA ALA A 854 10.98 -43.29 -4.92
C ALA A 854 9.80 -42.31 -4.92
N SER A 855 10.05 -41.06 -4.53
CA SER A 855 9.13 -39.97 -4.80
C SER A 855 9.08 -39.72 -6.31
N ALA A 856 7.87 -39.61 -6.88
CA ALA A 856 7.69 -39.32 -8.29
C ALA A 856 8.14 -37.88 -8.62
N SER A 857 9.40 -37.74 -9.00
CA SER A 857 9.96 -36.51 -9.57
C SER A 857 9.36 -36.26 -10.96
N LEU A 858 8.83 -35.06 -11.19
CA LEU A 858 8.56 -34.58 -12.54
C LEU A 858 9.87 -34.57 -13.33
N GLY A 859 9.82 -35.01 -14.60
CA GLY A 859 11.01 -35.12 -15.44
C GLY A 859 11.58 -33.75 -15.79
N ILE A 860 12.73 -33.42 -15.24
CA ILE A 860 13.60 -32.33 -15.68
C ILE A 860 14.50 -32.91 -16.79
N SER A 861 14.66 -32.22 -17.93
CA SER A 861 15.60 -32.70 -18.93
C SER A 861 17.04 -32.47 -18.44
N GLN A 862 17.94 -33.40 -18.76
CA GLN A 862 19.33 -33.26 -18.33
C GLN A 862 20.05 -32.10 -19.07
N GLU A 863 19.52 -31.70 -20.22
CA GLU A 863 20.03 -30.61 -21.07
C GLU A 863 19.78 -29.22 -20.45
N ASP A 864 18.62 -29.01 -19.78
CA ASP A 864 18.29 -27.74 -19.10
C ASP A 864 19.31 -27.41 -17.98
N LEU A 865 19.73 -28.42 -17.23
CA LEU A 865 20.65 -28.29 -16.10
C LEU A 865 22.09 -28.00 -16.54
N ASP A 866 22.54 -28.60 -17.65
CA ASP A 866 23.86 -28.33 -18.21
C ASP A 866 23.90 -26.97 -18.93
N TYR A 867 22.82 -26.58 -19.62
CA TYR A 867 22.72 -25.26 -20.25
C TYR A 867 22.80 -24.12 -19.22
N HIS A 868 22.11 -24.24 -18.08
CA HIS A 868 22.20 -23.25 -16.99
C HIS A 868 23.63 -23.09 -16.45
N GLN A 869 24.36 -24.21 -16.26
CA GLN A 869 25.76 -24.17 -15.85
C GLN A 869 26.67 -23.51 -16.89
N VAL A 870 26.47 -23.78 -18.18
CA VAL A 870 27.26 -23.16 -19.27
C VAL A 870 27.00 -21.66 -19.36
N VAL A 871 25.74 -21.21 -19.23
CA VAL A 871 25.38 -19.78 -19.21
C VAL A 871 25.96 -19.10 -17.96
N LYS A 872 25.80 -19.69 -16.77
CA LYS A 872 26.33 -19.14 -15.51
C LYS A 872 27.86 -19.03 -15.55
N ALA A 873 28.58 -20.06 -16.01
CA ALA A 873 30.03 -20.01 -16.18
C ALA A 873 30.49 -18.97 -17.22
N SER A 874 29.72 -18.77 -18.28
CA SER A 874 30.02 -17.79 -19.33
C SER A 874 29.86 -16.35 -18.83
N LEU A 875 28.76 -16.03 -18.14
CA LEU A 875 28.59 -14.71 -17.53
C LEU A 875 29.54 -14.48 -16.35
N GLU A 876 29.81 -15.47 -15.49
CA GLU A 876 30.83 -15.36 -14.45
C GLU A 876 32.21 -14.99 -15.05
N THR A 877 32.54 -15.55 -16.22
CA THR A 877 33.78 -15.24 -16.93
C THR A 877 33.77 -13.85 -17.55
N ALA A 878 32.62 -13.35 -18.01
CA ALA A 878 32.47 -11.98 -18.51
C ALA A 878 32.57 -10.94 -17.37
N VAL A 879 31.89 -11.18 -16.24
CA VAL A 879 31.89 -10.31 -15.05
C VAL A 879 33.28 -10.20 -14.41
N LYS A 880 34.04 -11.31 -14.36
CA LYS A 880 35.43 -11.27 -13.88
C LYS A 880 36.33 -10.40 -14.79
N ARG A 881 36.06 -10.36 -16.10
CA ARG A 881 36.81 -9.53 -17.07
C ARG A 881 36.46 -8.03 -17.04
N SER A 882 35.31 -7.62 -16.50
CA SER A 882 34.97 -6.20 -16.35
C SER A 882 35.56 -5.55 -15.10
N ASN A 883 35.93 -6.34 -14.08
CA ASN A 883 36.56 -5.81 -12.84
C ASN A 883 38.08 -5.63 -12.96
N ASP A 884 38.79 -6.45 -13.75
CA ASP A 884 40.24 -6.32 -13.96
C ASP A 884 40.57 -5.19 -14.94
N GLY A 885 40.56 -3.95 -14.43
CA GLY A 885 40.93 -2.72 -15.16
C GLY A 885 42.42 -2.59 -15.49
N SER A 886 43.05 -3.65 -16.01
CA SER A 886 44.48 -3.68 -16.35
C SER A 886 44.74 -3.70 -17.86
N HIS A 887 45.89 -3.15 -18.26
CA HIS A 887 46.21 -2.69 -19.62
C HIS A 887 45.86 -3.65 -20.78
N PHE A 888 45.01 -3.17 -21.70
CA PHE A 888 44.88 -3.76 -23.03
C PHE A 888 46.13 -3.51 -23.88
N ALA A 889 46.95 -4.54 -24.09
CA ALA A 889 47.85 -4.58 -25.24
C ALA A 889 47.03 -4.83 -26.52
N ALA A 890 47.29 -4.07 -27.58
CA ALA A 890 46.48 -4.10 -28.80
C ALA A 890 46.48 -5.49 -29.48
N ARG A 891 45.28 -6.08 -29.64
CA ARG A 891 45.12 -7.32 -30.43
C ARG A 891 45.21 -7.01 -31.92
N LYS A 892 46.17 -7.64 -32.60
CA LYS A 892 46.20 -7.74 -34.07
C LYS A 892 44.96 -8.48 -34.59
N PRO A 893 44.48 -8.22 -35.82
CA PRO A 893 43.33 -8.90 -36.40
C PRO A 893 43.57 -10.42 -36.48
N LEU A 894 42.53 -11.20 -36.17
CA LEU A 894 42.58 -12.66 -36.20
C LEU A 894 42.63 -13.17 -37.64
N SER A 895 43.71 -13.86 -37.97
CA SER A 895 43.89 -14.51 -39.27
C SER A 895 43.56 -16.00 -39.20
N ALA A 896 42.73 -16.44 -40.15
CA ALA A 896 42.51 -17.84 -40.57
C ALA A 896 42.00 -18.88 -39.55
N ILE A 897 41.12 -19.76 -40.05
CA ILE A 897 40.61 -20.93 -39.35
C ILE A 897 41.75 -21.97 -39.16
N PRO A 898 41.92 -22.57 -37.97
CA PRO A 898 42.85 -23.68 -37.76
C PRO A 898 42.55 -24.87 -38.68
N ARG A 899 43.57 -25.34 -39.41
CA ARG A 899 43.42 -26.34 -40.49
C ARG A 899 42.90 -27.75 -40.13
N PRO A 900 42.86 -28.26 -38.88
CA PRO A 900 42.33 -29.61 -38.61
C PRO A 900 40.84 -29.82 -38.89
N LEU A 901 40.01 -28.77 -38.83
CA LEU A 901 38.55 -28.89 -38.88
C LEU A 901 37.93 -28.76 -40.28
N ALA A 902 38.75 -28.67 -41.33
CA ALA A 902 38.29 -28.43 -42.72
C ALA A 902 38.08 -29.72 -43.55
N ALA A 903 37.99 -30.90 -42.91
CA ALA A 903 38.30 -32.18 -43.55
C ALA A 903 37.30 -33.33 -43.33
N HIS A 904 35.99 -33.07 -43.28
CA HIS A 904 34.98 -34.12 -43.53
C HIS A 904 33.92 -33.65 -44.53
N ARG A 905 33.77 -34.40 -45.63
CA ARG A 905 32.70 -34.22 -46.63
C ARG A 905 31.59 -35.24 -46.39
N LEU A 906 30.34 -34.79 -46.42
CA LEU A 906 29.17 -35.65 -46.58
C LEU A 906 28.79 -35.71 -48.08
N PRO A 907 28.61 -36.89 -48.69
CA PRO A 907 28.10 -37.02 -50.05
C PRO A 907 26.57 -36.91 -50.09
N ALA A 908 26.01 -36.51 -51.23
CA ALA A 908 24.57 -36.29 -51.40
C ALA A 908 23.95 -37.18 -52.49
N THR A 909 22.86 -37.86 -52.14
CA THR A 909 21.82 -38.46 -53.01
C THR A 909 20.53 -38.49 -52.18
N MET A 910 19.39 -37.90 -52.56
CA MET A 910 18.53 -38.00 -53.76
C MET A 910 17.43 -39.07 -53.68
N SER A 911 16.21 -38.63 -54.03
CA SER A 911 14.99 -39.40 -54.37
C SER A 911 14.09 -40.03 -53.28
N SER A 912 12.93 -39.38 -53.09
CA SER A 912 11.56 -39.96 -53.07
C SER A 912 11.26 -41.35 -52.49
N THR A 913 10.31 -41.42 -51.55
CA THR A 913 9.07 -42.22 -51.71
C THR A 913 7.98 -41.85 -50.68
N ARG A 914 6.70 -42.10 -51.03
CA ARG A 914 5.53 -42.04 -50.13
C ARG A 914 4.44 -43.02 -50.63
N PRO A 915 4.20 -44.11 -49.91
CA PRO A 915 2.84 -44.57 -49.57
C PRO A 915 2.80 -45.18 -48.14
N TYR A 916 1.71 -45.72 -47.58
CA TYR A 916 0.26 -45.40 -47.52
C TYR A 916 -0.33 -46.27 -46.36
N LEU A 917 -1.65 -46.32 -46.14
CA LEU A 917 -2.30 -47.00 -44.99
C LEU A 917 -2.45 -48.54 -45.12
N THR A 918 -2.43 -49.22 -43.96
CA THR A 918 -3.30 -50.34 -43.50
C THR A 918 -3.17 -50.39 -41.95
N THR A 919 -4.16 -50.51 -41.04
CA THR A 919 -5.49 -51.17 -40.91
C THR A 919 -5.48 -52.65 -40.50
N ASP A 920 -6.05 -52.91 -39.31
CA ASP A 920 -6.67 -54.12 -38.74
C ASP A 920 -5.87 -55.39 -38.39
N GLY A 921 -6.18 -55.98 -37.22
CA GLY A 921 -6.07 -57.44 -37.01
C GLY A 921 -5.83 -58.02 -35.60
N ALA A 922 -6.91 -58.45 -34.93
CA ALA A 922 -7.01 -59.58 -33.97
C ALA A 922 -6.39 -59.57 -32.53
N GLU A 923 -7.29 -59.80 -31.54
CA GLU A 923 -7.03 -60.31 -30.18
C GLU A 923 -7.22 -61.87 -30.10
N PRO A 924 -7.44 -62.51 -28.92
CA PRO A 924 -6.53 -62.83 -27.79
C PRO A 924 -6.46 -64.36 -27.53
N PRO A 925 -5.97 -64.90 -26.37
CA PRO A 925 -6.93 -65.20 -25.27
C PRO A 925 -6.41 -65.35 -23.80
N LYS A 926 -7.16 -64.75 -22.84
CA LYS A 926 -7.52 -65.26 -21.47
C LYS A 926 -6.42 -65.39 -20.37
N LYS A 927 -6.69 -65.42 -19.04
CA LYS A 927 -7.72 -64.97 -18.02
C LYS A 927 -7.05 -65.18 -16.62
N GLN A 928 -7.37 -64.58 -15.45
CA GLN A 928 -8.61 -64.38 -14.66
C GLN A 928 -8.42 -63.18 -13.68
N TYR A 929 -9.37 -62.23 -13.50
CA TYR A 929 -10.48 -62.15 -12.49
C TYR A 929 -10.05 -62.12 -10.99
N VAL A 930 -10.66 -61.33 -10.07
CA VAL A 930 -12.10 -61.00 -9.85
C VAL A 930 -12.39 -59.52 -9.43
N PHE A 931 -13.64 -59.09 -9.68
CA PHE A 931 -14.40 -57.86 -9.28
C PHE A 931 -14.40 -57.47 -7.77
N LEU A 932 -14.94 -56.34 -7.26
CA LEU A 932 -16.20 -55.58 -7.52
C LEU A 932 -16.03 -54.04 -7.26
N SER A 933 -16.44 -53.13 -8.16
CA SER A 933 -17.75 -52.40 -8.27
C SER A 933 -17.89 -51.15 -7.36
N SER A 934 -18.54 -50.02 -7.73
CA SER A 934 -19.39 -49.70 -8.89
C SER A 934 -19.43 -48.19 -9.21
N SER A 935 -19.72 -47.82 -10.47
CA SER A 935 -19.97 -46.44 -10.95
C SER A 935 -21.41 -46.30 -11.53
N PRO A 936 -21.96 -45.08 -11.72
CA PRO A 936 -23.37 -44.89 -12.10
C PRO A 936 -23.66 -44.93 -13.62
N PRO A 937 -24.90 -45.21 -14.05
CA PRO A 937 -25.33 -45.20 -15.46
C PRO A 937 -26.10 -43.91 -15.89
N PRO A 938 -26.20 -43.59 -17.21
CA PRO A 938 -26.95 -42.44 -17.72
C PRO A 938 -28.09 -42.73 -18.74
N ILE A 939 -29.13 -41.86 -18.72
CA ILE A 939 -29.89 -41.27 -19.86
C ILE A 939 -30.87 -42.14 -20.71
N GLU A 940 -31.87 -41.44 -21.30
CA GLU A 940 -32.94 -41.86 -22.25
C GLU A 940 -34.07 -42.78 -21.72
N GLY A 941 -35.37 -42.61 -22.05
CA GLY A 941 -36.09 -41.51 -22.73
C GLY A 941 -37.35 -42.00 -23.48
N LEU A 942 -38.50 -41.28 -23.40
CA LEU A 942 -39.66 -41.23 -24.37
C LEU A 942 -40.98 -40.66 -23.76
N LEU A 943 -41.70 -39.86 -24.57
CA LEU A 943 -43.17 -39.63 -24.73
C LEU A 943 -44.17 -39.34 -23.56
N GLU A 944 -44.74 -38.12 -23.65
CA GLU A 944 -46.19 -37.76 -23.74
C GLU A 944 -47.21 -37.88 -22.58
N ALA A 945 -48.33 -37.14 -22.79
CA ALA A 945 -49.69 -37.24 -22.20
C ALA A 945 -50.07 -36.44 -20.93
N ALA A 946 -50.51 -35.19 -21.18
CA ALA A 946 -51.82 -34.61 -20.79
C ALA A 946 -52.25 -34.37 -19.31
N GLU A 947 -52.43 -33.08 -19.00
CA GLU A 947 -53.64 -32.43 -18.43
C GLU A 947 -54.46 -33.07 -17.28
N LYS A 948 -54.43 -32.42 -16.10
CA LYS A 948 -55.54 -31.60 -15.51
C LYS A 948 -55.10 -31.04 -14.14
N GLN A 949 -55.21 -29.74 -13.86
CA GLN A 949 -56.42 -28.96 -13.54
C GLN A 949 -57.21 -29.45 -12.31
N SER A 950 -57.00 -28.77 -11.19
CA SER A 950 -58.07 -28.34 -10.25
C SER A 950 -57.55 -27.16 -9.42
N GLU A 951 -58.28 -26.04 -9.43
CA GLU A 951 -58.01 -24.87 -8.59
C GLU A 951 -58.74 -24.98 -7.24
N GLU A 952 -58.83 -23.85 -6.52
CA GLU A 952 -59.52 -23.54 -5.25
C GLU A 952 -58.63 -23.63 -3.98
N THR A 953 -58.17 -22.56 -3.30
CA THR A 953 -58.65 -21.20 -2.93
C THR A 953 -59.29 -21.07 -1.53
N LEU A 954 -58.55 -20.35 -0.66
CA LEU A 954 -59.01 -19.34 0.31
C LEU A 954 -59.61 -19.73 1.69
N HIS A 955 -59.39 -18.79 2.63
CA HIS A 955 -60.06 -18.55 3.93
C HIS A 955 -59.79 -19.54 5.10
N THR A 956 -59.73 -19.15 6.40
CA THR A 956 -59.55 -17.84 7.11
C THR A 956 -59.16 -18.08 8.59
N ASP A 957 -58.52 -17.09 9.20
CA ASP A 957 -58.64 -16.59 10.60
C ASP A 957 -58.63 -17.51 11.86
N ALA A 958 -57.56 -17.32 12.65
CA ALA A 958 -57.54 -16.80 14.03
C ALA A 958 -58.09 -17.55 15.30
N SER A 959 -57.34 -17.34 16.39
CA SER A 959 -57.70 -17.29 17.84
C SER A 959 -58.04 -18.54 18.68
N GLU A 960 -57.08 -18.87 19.55
CA GLU A 960 -57.15 -19.06 21.02
C GLU A 960 -58.16 -20.00 21.75
N ALA A 961 -57.55 -20.86 22.60
CA ALA A 961 -57.88 -21.16 24.02
C ALA A 961 -58.49 -22.53 24.44
N GLU A 962 -58.01 -22.99 25.62
CA GLU A 962 -58.44 -24.12 26.48
C GLU A 962 -58.38 -25.56 25.89
N GLY A 963 -58.16 -26.64 26.67
CA GLY A 963 -57.81 -26.78 28.09
C GLY A 963 -57.81 -28.25 28.58
N ASN A 964 -57.20 -28.54 29.75
CA ASN A 964 -57.14 -29.86 30.45
C ASN A 964 -56.32 -30.99 29.76
N THR A 965 -55.72 -31.99 30.43
CA THR A 965 -55.40 -32.34 31.85
C THR A 965 -54.31 -33.43 31.80
N ARG A 966 -53.42 -33.72 32.76
CA ARG A 966 -52.73 -33.13 33.94
C ARG A 966 -51.88 -34.29 34.54
N PRO A 967 -50.90 -34.07 35.44
CA PRO A 967 -49.85 -35.07 35.74
C PRO A 967 -49.74 -35.52 37.22
N ALA A 968 -48.76 -36.41 37.50
CA ALA A 968 -48.20 -36.72 38.84
C ALA A 968 -46.81 -37.39 38.68
N LYS A 969 -45.85 -37.45 39.62
CA LYS A 969 -45.49 -36.76 40.91
C LYS A 969 -44.01 -37.17 41.22
N THR A 970 -43.25 -36.67 42.20
CA THR A 970 -43.54 -36.33 43.62
C THR A 970 -42.84 -35.06 44.15
N PHE A 971 -41.81 -35.19 45.00
CA PHE A 971 -41.41 -34.31 46.12
C PHE A 971 -39.93 -34.61 46.54
N HIS A 972 -39.22 -33.96 47.49
CA HIS A 972 -39.63 -33.26 48.72
C HIS A 972 -38.83 -32.00 49.09
N THR A 973 -39.48 -31.13 49.87
CA THR A 973 -38.94 -29.90 50.51
C THR A 973 -39.68 -29.60 51.82
N THR A 974 -38.96 -29.21 52.88
CA THR A 974 -39.45 -28.70 54.20
C THR A 974 -38.24 -28.18 55.00
N SER A 975 -38.28 -27.22 55.93
CA SER A 975 -39.32 -26.25 56.38
C SER A 975 -38.62 -25.04 57.07
N VAL A 976 -39.39 -24.07 57.60
CA VAL A 976 -38.91 -22.79 58.20
C VAL A 976 -39.35 -22.64 59.66
N ALA A 977 -38.50 -22.11 60.56
CA ALA A 977 -38.90 -21.51 61.85
C ALA A 977 -37.82 -20.60 62.49
N GLN A 978 -38.24 -19.74 63.43
CA GLN A 978 -37.41 -18.84 64.28
C GLN A 978 -37.03 -19.55 65.62
N LEU A 979 -36.29 -19.02 66.60
CA LEU A 979 -35.92 -17.65 67.03
C LEU A 979 -34.67 -17.69 67.98
N GLN A 980 -33.89 -16.59 68.07
CA GLN A 980 -32.89 -16.22 69.12
C GLN A 980 -32.14 -17.28 69.97
N THR A 981 -30.80 -17.30 69.90
CA THR A 981 -29.89 -16.90 71.03
C THR A 981 -28.38 -16.92 70.69
N ILE A 982 -27.63 -15.97 71.30
CA ILE A 982 -26.21 -16.04 71.75
C ILE A 982 -25.04 -16.10 70.72
N ALA A 983 -24.07 -15.19 70.93
CA ALA A 983 -22.63 -15.19 70.56
C ALA A 983 -22.17 -15.23 69.08
N MET A 984 -21.71 -14.08 68.59
CA MET A 984 -20.60 -13.97 67.61
C MET A 984 -19.28 -13.62 68.33
N PRO A 985 -18.19 -14.36 68.06
CA PRO A 985 -16.80 -13.87 68.11
C PRO A 985 -16.09 -14.03 66.73
N PRO A 986 -14.89 -13.45 66.49
CA PRO A 986 -14.84 -12.44 65.42
C PRO A 986 -13.75 -12.64 64.35
N LYS A 987 -13.83 -11.83 63.27
CA LYS A 987 -12.70 -11.59 62.35
C LYS A 987 -11.50 -11.01 63.12
N ARG A 988 -10.28 -11.46 62.82
CA ARG A 988 -9.02 -10.87 63.32
C ARG A 988 -8.18 -10.31 62.19
N THR A 989 -8.02 -8.99 62.20
CA THR A 989 -6.98 -8.23 61.49
C THR A 989 -5.89 -7.79 62.47
N LEU A 990 -4.63 -7.81 62.03
CA LEU A 990 -3.48 -7.19 62.69
C LEU A 990 -2.61 -6.52 61.59
N GLY A 991 -2.11 -5.29 61.70
CA GLY A 991 -2.39 -4.21 62.66
C GLY A 991 -1.17 -3.71 63.46
N VAL A 992 -1.26 -2.42 63.87
CA VAL A 992 -0.37 -1.64 64.78
C VAL A 992 0.95 -1.16 64.12
N ARG A 993 1.50 0.07 64.35
CA ARG A 993 1.11 1.32 65.06
C ARG A 993 0.74 2.43 64.03
N ARG A 994 0.13 3.60 64.28
CA ARG A 994 -0.20 4.46 65.45
C ARG A 994 0.89 5.38 66.06
N SER A 995 0.68 6.69 65.94
CA SER A 995 0.76 7.66 67.05
C SER A 995 -0.55 8.51 67.08
N MET A 996 -0.72 9.43 68.03
CA MET A 996 -2.02 10.09 68.31
C MET A 996 -1.82 11.50 68.93
N ASN A 997 -2.94 12.19 69.20
CA ASN A 997 -3.12 13.56 69.73
C ASN A 997 -3.23 14.65 68.64
N GLY A 998 -4.14 15.62 68.73
CA GLY A 998 -5.23 15.80 69.72
C GLY A 998 -6.10 17.01 69.37
N TRP A 999 -7.37 17.02 69.81
CA TRP A 999 -8.33 18.09 69.49
C TRP A 999 -8.45 19.06 70.66
N ALA A 1000 -8.00 20.31 70.51
CA ALA A 1000 -8.08 21.32 71.57
C ALA A 1000 -8.20 22.77 71.08
N ALA A 1001 -9.18 23.47 71.66
CA ALA A 1001 -9.16 24.88 72.06
C ALA A 1001 -8.77 26.04 71.09
N ARG A 1002 -9.79 26.86 70.79
CA ARG A 1002 -9.87 28.32 71.09
C ARG A 1002 -9.05 29.38 70.29
N THR A 1003 -9.84 30.29 69.71
CA THR A 1003 -9.75 31.78 69.77
C THR A 1003 -8.69 32.58 69.00
N ASN A 1004 -9.16 33.76 68.53
CA ASN A 1004 -8.45 35.04 68.31
C ASN A 1004 -7.22 35.05 67.40
N HIS A 1005 -7.36 35.58 66.18
CA HIS A 1005 -7.28 37.01 65.80
C HIS A 1005 -7.55 37.11 64.28
N GLY A 1006 -7.76 38.27 63.63
CA GLY A 1006 -7.86 39.66 64.09
C GLY A 1006 -8.11 40.57 62.88
N PHE A 1007 -9.00 41.56 63.01
CA PHE A 1007 -9.52 42.38 61.90
C PHE A 1007 -8.60 43.56 61.53
N SER A 1008 -8.45 43.90 60.23
CA SER A 1008 -8.58 45.29 59.73
C SER A 1008 -8.29 45.45 58.22
N VAL A 1009 -8.82 46.55 57.65
CA VAL A 1009 -8.69 46.99 56.25
C VAL A 1009 -8.34 48.48 56.24
N PRO A 1010 -7.54 48.96 55.27
CA PRO A 1010 -7.94 50.16 54.50
C PRO A 1010 -7.51 50.09 53.02
N LYS A 1011 -8.02 50.86 52.04
CA LYS A 1011 -9.20 51.77 51.85
C LYS A 1011 -9.38 51.90 50.31
N MET A 1012 -10.57 51.67 49.74
CA MET A 1012 -11.64 52.65 49.43
C MET A 1012 -11.29 53.80 48.45
N ALA A 1013 -11.76 53.69 47.20
CA ALA A 1013 -12.50 54.71 46.40
C ALA A 1013 -12.76 54.20 44.95
N GLY A 1014 -13.86 54.52 44.24
CA GLY A 1014 -15.09 55.15 44.72
C GLY A 1014 -15.82 56.12 43.76
N SER A 1015 -16.21 55.72 42.53
CA SER A 1015 -17.10 56.57 41.71
C SER A 1015 -17.96 55.84 40.64
N LYS A 1016 -19.10 56.48 40.35
CA LYS A 1016 -20.17 56.29 39.34
C LYS A 1016 -20.81 57.70 39.18
N PRO A 1017 -21.75 57.99 38.25
CA PRO A 1017 -22.25 57.28 37.06
C PRO A 1017 -22.32 58.23 35.81
N LYS A 1018 -23.25 57.95 34.87
CA LYS A 1018 -23.82 58.86 33.82
C LYS A 1018 -22.87 59.31 32.69
N GLU A 1019 -23.25 59.69 31.48
CA GLU A 1019 -24.41 59.62 30.55
C GLU A 1019 -24.02 60.55 29.39
N SER A 1020 -24.08 60.14 28.13
CA SER A 1020 -24.15 61.04 26.95
C SER A 1020 -24.60 60.25 25.71
N GLU A 1021 -25.19 60.94 24.72
CA GLU A 1021 -25.71 60.36 23.47
C GLU A 1021 -24.81 60.66 22.26
N GLY A 1022 -25.05 60.01 21.11
CA GLY A 1022 -24.31 60.17 19.85
C GLY A 1022 -23.92 58.82 19.23
N ARG A 1023 -24.71 58.13 18.39
CA ARG A 1023 -25.58 58.50 17.25
C ARG A 1023 -24.77 58.81 15.97
N ILE A 1024 -24.90 57.92 14.97
CA ILE A 1024 -24.43 58.00 13.54
C ILE A 1024 -22.88 58.08 13.40
N TRP A 1025 -22.18 57.31 12.55
CA TRP A 1025 -22.55 56.41 11.44
C TRP A 1025 -22.07 54.97 11.66
#